data_AF-A0A0C1FZF2-F1
#
_entry.id   AF-A0A0C1FZF2-F1
#
_cell.length_a   1.000
_cell.length_b   1.000
_cell.length_c   1.000
_cell.angle_alpha   90.00
_cell.angle_beta   90.00
_cell.angle_gamma   90.00
#
_symmetry.space_group_name_H-M   'P 1'
#
loop_
_entity.id
_entity.type
_entity.pdbx_description
1 polymer ?
#
loop_
_entity_poly.entity_id
_entity_poly.type
_entity_poly.pdbx_seq_one_letter_code
_entity_poly.pdbx_strand_id
1 'polypeptide(L)'
;MANAPDPLANNPAIRLWAERFYTVKAWEMPDMPDAGGAELEERRTAALAELNKTAIPAALSSGARRSLAGGRKALKKEILSADAAEAFDQIDSDIVALKDQIAAQLAIAAVRGKAQAALAEAEEKFAKERDSLDQGAFTFLETLIKAAQKAFAAAVSDTQFEAVEVQAKDISAKADDAKAYGIFFDNWTRATLLLIKPMDDPAKETATTERAAQMAAAAALSKTGDFDGAKAALEAWKSNLDTEDHLAAAVSFDALLCEYEANHHKRCQNILSSQLRDARDFRDHLKDAKKLAYTDSSFPEAEAKLNALIAYGTKERAALAKFLRGFDMSMMPNAEFRNAVLAAQSKQAAAGDNDPKKALKDLKSWVRAHPAIMGQSYSTQILKALQKRYDALKQVLKEPELSDLNATWGAHQMLAEADNFDMDTGAPQYHAKLDQLFKLEAITDSRREMDAILRQHPAAEGYDFHKPVTDALTGANYPAAVAAAPGALELLQAMPDYLALRQTALDLLAALPGDPAELRSTLGDAIQSVDLTARGGDPAKATADLQGVLDGTDYLDLMLAMSDYRAKLAKVQKEHSRTKKYLKLAEAEAALDASLKTATDRADDDGEYGDAFLLLDAHLTLLKQAKPMATARYQVQGILKALQRASTDADMLDPFVVRIADAEGEAKKPDFAKAKTDFDSIRADFGALCASVALDCEAADGAGSNAGHSLDRHGPDVSDEDLITRLKTGKPPNAHSDDERSYTGASSKFHSPQDWLAGRELAAQAALANGIDITVTEMTFTGDPLTDPDENADFTVEHGRPIDKAYIGHKKHVRLDDSGEPISDKTYETFEEIEGLTRAYVNFIWEPELLPDETTGHPAPGTHYDEEKAQDNADYVVKYTTRHGAPPPRIKGRWVMMQQYPVADGWDNETKTYTNGNPGNMIP
;
A
#
# COMPACT_ATOMS: atom_id res chain seq x y z
N MET A 1 -8.57 0.30 7.53
CA MET A 1 -9.82 -0.10 8.24
C MET A 1 -9.67 -1.03 9.47
N ALA A 2 -8.50 -1.56 9.83
CA ALA A 2 -8.34 -2.56 10.93
C ALA A 2 -8.48 -2.03 12.39
N ASN A 3 -8.76 -0.74 12.59
CA ASN A 3 -8.68 -0.07 13.90
C ASN A 3 -10.00 0.49 14.45
N ALA A 4 -11.11 0.40 13.73
CA ALA A 4 -12.41 0.80 14.28
C ALA A 4 -12.89 -0.26 15.29
N PRO A 5 -13.39 0.13 16.49
CA PRO A 5 -14.09 -0.79 17.37
C PRO A 5 -15.28 -1.38 16.62
N ASP A 6 -15.51 -2.69 16.80
CA ASP A 6 -16.58 -3.39 16.11
C ASP A 6 -17.95 -2.80 16.51
N PRO A 7 -18.67 -2.14 15.58
CA PRO A 7 -19.94 -1.48 15.90
C PRO A 7 -21.02 -2.48 16.36
N LEU A 8 -20.91 -3.74 15.92
CA LEU A 8 -21.81 -4.82 16.29
C LEU A 8 -21.72 -5.20 17.78
N ALA A 9 -20.56 -5.01 18.41
CA ALA A 9 -20.40 -5.20 19.86
C ALA A 9 -21.19 -4.18 20.68
N ASN A 10 -21.53 -3.03 20.08
CA ASN A 10 -22.33 -1.97 20.70
C ASN A 10 -23.80 -2.01 20.28
N ASN A 11 -24.25 -3.04 19.55
CA ASN A 11 -25.65 -3.19 19.20
C ASN A 11 -26.48 -3.41 20.50
N PRO A 12 -27.39 -2.49 20.86
CA PRO A 12 -28.14 -2.57 22.11
C PRO A 12 -28.95 -3.87 22.26
N ALA A 13 -29.40 -4.46 21.15
CA ALA A 13 -30.19 -5.69 21.15
C ALA A 13 -29.39 -6.92 21.59
N ILE A 14 -28.07 -6.94 21.35
CA ILE A 14 -27.19 -8.06 21.74
C ILE A 14 -26.74 -7.92 23.20
N ARG A 15 -26.69 -6.69 23.72
CA ARG A 15 -26.21 -6.37 25.07
C ARG A 15 -27.04 -7.05 26.16
N LEU A 16 -28.34 -7.23 25.93
CA LEU A 16 -29.26 -7.95 26.83
C LEU A 16 -28.84 -9.42 27.05
N TRP A 17 -28.34 -10.10 26.01
CA TRP A 17 -27.84 -11.48 26.12
C TRP A 17 -26.51 -11.54 26.90
N ALA A 18 -25.64 -10.55 26.71
CA ALA A 18 -24.41 -10.42 27.48
C ALA A 18 -24.69 -10.16 28.97
N GLU A 19 -25.64 -9.29 29.28
CA GLU A 19 -26.03 -8.98 30.67
C GLU A 19 -26.62 -10.20 31.38
N ARG A 20 -27.40 -11.02 30.68
CA ARG A 20 -27.92 -12.30 31.19
C ARG A 20 -26.84 -13.37 31.39
N PHE A 21 -25.70 -13.27 30.71
CA PHE A 21 -24.53 -14.13 30.90
C PHE A 21 -23.70 -13.75 32.12
N TYR A 22 -23.43 -12.45 32.34
CA TYR A 22 -22.60 -11.98 33.45
C TYR A 22 -23.23 -12.19 34.84
N THR A 23 -24.52 -12.55 34.91
CA THR A 23 -25.19 -12.97 36.16
C THR A 23 -24.87 -14.43 36.53
N VAL A 24 -24.36 -15.24 35.60
CA VAL A 24 -23.98 -16.64 35.83
C VAL A 24 -22.50 -16.72 36.19
N LYS A 25 -22.18 -16.52 37.48
CA LYS A 25 -20.88 -16.92 38.01
C LYS A 25 -20.76 -18.45 38.06
N ALA A 26 -19.57 -18.95 37.73
CA ALA A 26 -19.11 -20.33 37.75
C ALA A 26 -19.16 -21.13 36.44
N TRP A 27 -18.04 -21.82 36.22
CA TRP A 27 -17.80 -22.88 35.23
C TRP A 27 -18.37 -24.24 35.69
N GLU A 28 -19.10 -24.27 36.81
CA GLU A 28 -19.79 -25.46 37.27
C GLU A 28 -21.03 -25.68 36.39
N MET A 29 -21.00 -26.78 35.63
CA MET A 29 -22.22 -27.36 35.07
C MET A 29 -23.19 -27.58 36.23
N PRO A 30 -24.47 -27.17 36.13
CA PRO A 30 -25.45 -27.55 37.12
C PRO A 30 -25.45 -29.07 37.24
N ASP A 31 -25.43 -29.58 38.48
CA ASP A 31 -25.65 -31.01 38.71
C ASP A 31 -26.89 -31.46 37.94
N MET A 32 -26.84 -32.66 37.36
CA MET A 32 -28.03 -33.26 36.76
C MET A 32 -29.12 -33.27 37.84
N PRO A 33 -30.24 -32.55 37.63
CA PRO A 33 -31.26 -32.41 38.66
C PRO A 33 -31.85 -33.78 39.01
N ASP A 34 -32.32 -33.94 40.25
CA ASP A 34 -33.10 -35.11 40.67
C ASP A 34 -34.27 -35.34 39.69
N ALA A 35 -34.54 -36.60 39.35
CA ALA A 35 -35.57 -36.95 38.36
C ALA A 35 -36.92 -36.33 38.73
N GLY A 36 -37.37 -35.39 37.90
CA GLY A 36 -38.66 -34.72 38.04
C GLY A 36 -39.83 -35.63 37.65
N GLY A 37 -41.05 -35.07 37.66
CA GLY A 37 -42.19 -35.71 37.01
C GLY A 37 -41.93 -35.89 35.50
N ALA A 38 -42.54 -36.92 34.88
CA ALA A 38 -42.29 -37.27 33.47
C ALA A 38 -42.46 -36.11 32.48
N GLU A 39 -43.42 -35.21 32.75
CA GLU A 39 -43.67 -34.01 31.94
C GLU A 39 -42.53 -32.97 32.02
N LEU A 40 -41.92 -32.80 33.19
CA LEU A 40 -40.78 -31.90 33.38
C LEU A 40 -39.55 -32.40 32.61
N GLU A 41 -39.28 -33.70 32.67
CA GLU A 41 -38.14 -34.30 31.94
C GLU A 41 -38.34 -34.28 30.42
N GLU A 42 -39.57 -34.45 29.94
CA GLU A 42 -39.90 -34.33 28.52
C GLU A 42 -39.67 -32.90 28.01
N ARG A 43 -40.16 -31.89 28.75
CA ARG A 43 -39.92 -30.46 28.42
C ARG A 43 -38.44 -30.11 28.47
N ARG A 44 -37.70 -30.56 29.49
CA ARG A 44 -36.25 -30.35 29.62
C ARG A 44 -35.48 -30.96 28.44
N THR A 45 -35.79 -32.20 28.08
CA THR A 45 -35.15 -32.89 26.95
C THR A 45 -35.44 -32.18 25.63
N ALA A 46 -36.70 -31.76 25.40
CA ALA A 46 -37.08 -31.05 24.20
C ALA A 46 -36.38 -29.67 24.08
N ALA A 47 -36.33 -28.89 25.16
CA ALA A 47 -35.68 -27.59 25.18
C ALA A 47 -34.17 -27.69 24.98
N LEU A 48 -33.49 -28.67 25.60
CA LEU A 48 -32.07 -28.94 25.35
C LEU A 48 -31.84 -29.31 23.88
N ALA A 49 -32.66 -30.20 23.31
CA ALA A 49 -32.55 -30.56 21.90
C ALA A 49 -32.75 -29.35 20.97
N GLU A 50 -33.63 -28.42 21.33
CA GLU A 50 -33.90 -27.21 20.53
C GLU A 50 -32.80 -26.15 20.66
N LEU A 51 -32.24 -25.97 21.86
CA LEU A 51 -31.07 -25.10 22.13
C LEU A 51 -29.79 -25.65 21.47
N ASN A 52 -29.65 -26.98 21.39
CA ASN A 52 -28.53 -27.64 20.71
C ASN A 52 -28.49 -27.33 19.21
N LYS A 53 -29.65 -27.08 18.58
CA LYS A 53 -29.74 -26.65 17.17
C LYS A 53 -29.29 -25.20 16.95
N THR A 54 -29.14 -24.41 18.00
CA THR A 54 -28.72 -23.00 17.93
C THR A 54 -27.19 -22.90 17.82
N ALA A 55 -26.66 -22.94 16.60
CA ALA A 55 -25.23 -22.72 16.33
C ALA A 55 -24.88 -21.23 16.33
N ILE A 56 -23.65 -20.89 16.73
CA ILE A 56 -23.13 -19.51 16.71
C ILE A 56 -22.11 -19.40 15.58
N PRO A 57 -22.47 -18.78 14.45
CA PRO A 57 -21.62 -18.78 13.27
C PRO A 57 -20.31 -18.01 13.47
N ALA A 58 -19.23 -18.53 12.89
CA ALA A 58 -17.92 -17.86 12.85
C ALA A 58 -17.94 -16.53 12.06
N ALA A 59 -18.91 -16.35 11.15
CA ALA A 59 -19.09 -15.11 10.39
C ALA A 59 -19.51 -13.91 11.24
N LEU A 60 -20.01 -14.15 12.47
CA LEU A 60 -20.36 -13.09 13.41
C LEU A 60 -19.10 -12.50 14.05
N SER A 61 -19.18 -11.23 14.44
CA SER A 61 -18.07 -10.58 15.12
C SER A 61 -17.81 -11.18 16.50
N SER A 62 -16.58 -11.05 17.03
CA SER A 62 -16.23 -11.57 18.37
C SER A 62 -17.11 -10.97 19.48
N GLY A 63 -17.55 -9.73 19.34
CA GLY A 63 -18.54 -9.12 20.25
C GLY A 63 -19.89 -9.86 20.21
N ALA A 64 -20.43 -10.06 19.01
CA ALA A 64 -21.71 -10.74 18.82
C ALA A 64 -21.64 -12.23 19.23
N ARG A 65 -20.60 -12.96 18.81
CA ARG A 65 -20.40 -14.38 19.13
C ARG A 65 -20.43 -14.63 20.64
N ARG A 66 -19.71 -13.83 21.42
CA ARG A 66 -19.63 -14.01 22.88
C ARG A 66 -20.94 -13.71 23.59
N SER A 67 -21.60 -12.62 23.23
CA SER A 67 -22.88 -12.27 23.84
C SER A 67 -23.95 -13.33 23.56
N LEU A 68 -23.96 -13.88 22.33
CA LEU A 68 -24.90 -14.93 21.93
C LEU A 68 -24.53 -16.29 22.56
N ALA A 69 -23.23 -16.60 22.68
CA ALA A 69 -22.73 -17.78 23.41
C ALA A 69 -23.10 -17.70 24.89
N GLY A 70 -22.93 -16.52 25.48
CA GLY A 70 -23.35 -16.27 26.84
C GLY A 70 -24.86 -16.43 27.04
N GLY A 71 -25.67 -15.93 26.09
CA GLY A 71 -27.12 -16.16 26.08
C GLY A 71 -27.49 -17.64 25.99
N ARG A 72 -26.82 -18.39 25.12
CA ARG A 72 -26.98 -19.86 24.99
C ARG A 72 -26.65 -20.57 26.30
N LYS A 73 -25.55 -20.20 26.97
CA LYS A 73 -25.13 -20.75 28.26
C LYS A 73 -26.15 -20.46 29.38
N ALA A 74 -26.64 -19.22 29.45
CA ALA A 74 -27.64 -18.82 30.44
C ALA A 74 -28.92 -19.66 30.28
N LEU A 75 -29.41 -19.82 29.05
CA LEU A 75 -30.56 -20.66 28.75
C LEU A 75 -30.34 -22.13 29.11
N LYS A 76 -29.15 -22.70 28.84
CA LYS A 76 -28.82 -24.06 29.26
C LYS A 76 -28.93 -24.23 30.78
N LYS A 77 -28.42 -23.26 31.55
CA LYS A 77 -28.51 -23.26 33.01
C LYS A 77 -29.97 -23.17 33.48
N GLU A 78 -30.75 -22.28 32.89
CA GLU A 78 -32.18 -22.13 33.20
C GLU A 78 -32.97 -23.42 32.91
N ILE A 79 -32.70 -24.10 31.77
CA ILE A 79 -33.29 -25.41 31.43
C ILE A 79 -32.97 -26.48 32.49
N LEU A 80 -31.71 -26.56 32.91
CA LEU A 80 -31.26 -27.55 33.89
C LEU A 80 -31.73 -27.23 35.31
N SER A 81 -31.93 -25.95 35.62
CA SER A 81 -32.34 -25.48 36.95
C SER A 81 -33.86 -25.35 37.11
N ALA A 82 -34.63 -25.59 36.04
CA ALA A 82 -36.09 -25.51 36.07
C ALA A 82 -36.68 -26.63 36.95
N ASP A 83 -37.51 -26.23 37.91
CA ASP A 83 -38.18 -27.09 38.89
C ASP A 83 -39.66 -27.39 38.56
N ALA A 84 -40.21 -26.71 37.54
CA ALA A 84 -41.61 -26.85 37.12
C ALA A 84 -41.77 -26.76 35.60
N ALA A 85 -42.78 -27.43 35.04
CA ALA A 85 -43.00 -27.52 33.60
C ALA A 85 -43.42 -26.17 32.98
N GLU A 86 -44.09 -25.31 33.76
CA GLU A 86 -44.55 -23.98 33.35
C GLU A 86 -43.41 -23.00 33.10
N ALA A 87 -42.23 -23.21 33.71
CA ALA A 87 -41.04 -22.39 33.46
C ALA A 87 -40.58 -22.47 32.00
N PHE A 88 -40.91 -23.56 31.30
CA PHE A 88 -40.49 -23.79 29.93
C PHE A 88 -41.20 -22.90 28.90
N ASP A 89 -42.33 -22.26 29.24
CA ASP A 89 -43.00 -21.33 28.32
C ASP A 89 -42.12 -20.10 28.03
N GLN A 90 -41.44 -19.58 29.06
CA GLN A 90 -40.49 -18.48 28.90
C GLN A 90 -39.18 -18.95 28.27
N ILE A 91 -38.67 -20.12 28.69
CA ILE A 91 -37.42 -20.69 28.16
C ILE A 91 -37.54 -20.96 26.65
N ASP A 92 -38.64 -21.56 26.20
CA ASP A 92 -38.86 -21.83 24.77
C ASP A 92 -38.94 -20.52 23.98
N SER A 93 -39.63 -19.51 24.51
CA SER A 93 -39.69 -18.16 23.91
C SER A 93 -38.30 -17.53 23.80
N ASP A 94 -37.45 -17.69 24.81
CA ASP A 94 -36.10 -17.14 24.82
C ASP A 94 -35.14 -17.90 23.89
N ILE A 95 -35.31 -19.22 23.73
CA ILE A 95 -34.59 -20.00 22.72
C ILE A 95 -34.91 -19.48 21.31
N VAL A 96 -36.18 -19.20 21.03
CA VAL A 96 -36.60 -18.59 19.75
C VAL A 96 -36.00 -17.19 19.60
N ALA A 97 -36.07 -16.35 20.63
CA ALA A 97 -35.50 -15.00 20.58
C ALA A 97 -33.98 -15.01 20.33
N LEU A 98 -33.24 -15.97 20.90
CA LEU A 98 -31.81 -16.14 20.64
C LEU A 98 -31.55 -16.51 19.16
N LYS A 99 -32.34 -17.44 18.60
CA LYS A 99 -32.25 -17.84 17.18
C LYS A 99 -32.52 -16.66 16.25
N ASP A 100 -33.58 -15.90 16.51
CA ASP A 100 -33.95 -14.72 15.73
C ASP A 100 -32.86 -13.65 15.80
N GLN A 101 -32.25 -13.46 16.97
CA GLN A 101 -31.14 -12.53 17.13
C GLN A 101 -29.88 -12.98 16.36
N ILE A 102 -29.55 -14.28 16.37
CA ILE A 102 -28.45 -14.82 15.54
C ILE A 102 -28.72 -14.57 14.06
N ALA A 103 -29.94 -14.85 13.59
CA ALA A 103 -30.33 -14.62 12.20
C ALA A 103 -30.24 -13.13 11.81
N ALA A 104 -30.69 -12.23 12.68
CA ALA A 104 -30.58 -10.79 12.48
C ALA A 104 -29.11 -10.33 12.39
N GLN A 105 -28.23 -10.84 13.27
CA GLN A 105 -26.81 -10.48 13.23
C GLN A 105 -26.09 -11.04 12.00
N LEU A 106 -26.48 -12.23 11.53
CA LEU A 106 -25.98 -12.78 10.27
C LEU A 106 -26.36 -11.89 9.09
N ALA A 107 -27.61 -11.40 9.05
CA ALA A 107 -28.06 -10.48 8.02
C ALA A 107 -27.23 -9.18 8.04
N ILE A 108 -27.02 -8.58 9.22
CA ILE A 108 -26.19 -7.37 9.36
C ILE A 108 -24.74 -7.64 8.92
N ALA A 109 -24.15 -8.77 9.32
CA ALA A 109 -22.78 -9.13 8.93
C ALA A 109 -22.64 -9.29 7.42
N ALA A 110 -23.62 -9.91 6.76
CA ALA A 110 -23.63 -10.07 5.31
C ALA A 110 -23.71 -8.71 4.58
N VAL A 111 -24.60 -7.82 5.03
CA VAL A 111 -24.74 -6.47 4.45
C VAL A 111 -23.48 -5.63 4.71
N ARG A 112 -22.92 -5.68 5.93
CA ARG A 112 -21.64 -5.01 6.24
C ARG A 112 -20.52 -5.47 5.32
N GLY A 113 -20.43 -6.76 5.03
CA GLY A 113 -19.45 -7.31 4.09
C GLY A 113 -19.60 -6.72 2.69
N LYS A 114 -20.84 -6.57 2.20
CA LYS A 114 -21.13 -5.90 0.91
C LYS A 114 -20.78 -4.42 0.93
N ALA A 115 -21.16 -3.70 1.98
CA ALA A 115 -20.85 -2.28 2.15
C ALA A 115 -19.33 -2.02 2.21
N GLN A 116 -18.60 -2.88 2.92
CA GLN A 116 -17.14 -2.81 3.00
C GLN A 116 -16.49 -3.05 1.63
N ALA A 117 -16.96 -4.06 0.89
CA ALA A 117 -16.46 -4.35 -0.45
C ALA A 117 -16.76 -3.20 -1.42
N ALA A 118 -17.98 -2.65 -1.40
CA ALA A 118 -18.37 -1.52 -2.23
C ALA A 118 -17.57 -0.25 -1.91
N LEU A 119 -17.32 0.03 -0.63
CA LEU A 119 -16.49 1.16 -0.22
C LEU A 119 -15.04 0.99 -0.69
N ALA A 120 -14.46 -0.20 -0.52
CA ALA A 120 -13.11 -0.49 -1.00
C ALA A 120 -13.00 -0.38 -2.52
N GLU A 121 -14.02 -0.82 -3.27
CA GLU A 121 -14.09 -0.64 -4.73
C GLU A 121 -14.14 0.84 -5.11
N ALA A 122 -14.93 1.65 -4.39
CA ALA A 122 -15.01 3.09 -4.62
C ALA A 122 -13.69 3.81 -4.30
N GLU A 123 -13.02 3.44 -3.21
CA GLU A 123 -11.70 3.94 -2.81
C GLU A 123 -10.64 3.58 -3.86
N GLU A 124 -10.57 2.32 -4.28
CA GLU A 124 -9.64 1.85 -5.32
C GLU A 124 -9.87 2.59 -6.64
N LYS A 125 -11.14 2.82 -6.99
CA LYS A 125 -11.50 3.55 -8.20
C LYS A 125 -11.09 5.01 -8.13
N PHE A 126 -11.38 5.70 -7.02
CA PHE A 126 -10.89 7.06 -6.81
C PHE A 126 -9.36 7.13 -6.89
N ALA A 127 -8.65 6.22 -6.23
CA ALA A 127 -7.19 6.16 -6.25
C ALA A 127 -6.61 5.99 -7.67
N LYS A 128 -7.27 5.21 -8.55
CA LYS A 128 -6.86 5.03 -9.95
C LYS A 128 -7.06 6.27 -10.81
N GLU A 129 -8.13 7.01 -10.57
CA GLU A 129 -8.51 8.13 -11.43
C GLU A 129 -7.94 9.48 -10.94
N ARG A 130 -7.60 9.62 -9.64
CA ARG A 130 -7.27 10.90 -9.00
C ARG A 130 -6.19 11.73 -9.74
N ASP A 131 -5.19 11.07 -10.32
CA ASP A 131 -4.07 11.74 -11.01
C ASP A 131 -4.47 12.27 -12.40
N SER A 132 -5.66 11.92 -12.91
CA SER A 132 -6.22 12.37 -14.19
C SER A 132 -7.29 13.46 -14.04
N LEU A 133 -7.78 13.70 -12.82
CA LEU A 133 -8.85 14.65 -12.55
C LEU A 133 -8.32 16.08 -12.47
N ASP A 134 -9.18 17.06 -12.77
CA ASP A 134 -8.93 18.45 -12.41
C ASP A 134 -9.17 18.65 -10.90
N GLN A 135 -8.82 19.82 -10.36
CA GLN A 135 -8.89 20.05 -8.91
C GLN A 135 -10.32 19.94 -8.37
N GLY A 136 -11.32 20.34 -9.15
CA GLY A 136 -12.71 20.27 -8.73
C GLY A 136 -13.22 18.83 -8.65
N ALA A 137 -13.05 18.03 -9.72
CA ALA A 137 -13.48 16.63 -9.72
C ALA A 137 -12.74 15.80 -8.67
N PHE A 138 -11.44 16.06 -8.46
CA PHE A 138 -10.67 15.48 -7.35
C PHE A 138 -11.35 15.75 -6.00
N THR A 139 -11.61 17.04 -5.71
CA THR A 139 -12.20 17.47 -4.43
C THR A 139 -13.60 16.88 -4.23
N PHE A 140 -14.38 16.78 -5.31
CA PHE A 140 -15.72 16.20 -5.29
C PHE A 140 -15.71 14.74 -4.86
N LEU A 141 -14.91 13.90 -5.53
CA LEU A 141 -14.83 12.47 -5.20
C LEU A 141 -14.21 12.24 -3.81
N GLU A 142 -13.16 12.97 -3.46
CA GLU A 142 -12.52 12.87 -2.15
C GLU A 142 -13.51 13.15 -1.01
N THR A 143 -14.33 14.20 -1.16
CA THR A 143 -15.37 14.56 -0.18
C THR A 143 -16.41 13.44 -0.02
N LEU A 144 -16.83 12.83 -1.13
CA LEU A 144 -17.80 11.73 -1.09
C LEU A 144 -17.23 10.47 -0.43
N ILE A 145 -15.98 10.11 -0.74
CA ILE A 145 -15.29 8.97 -0.12
C ILE A 145 -15.16 9.20 1.40
N LYS A 146 -14.66 10.36 1.83
CA LYS A 146 -14.54 10.70 3.26
C LYS A 146 -15.90 10.63 3.98
N ALA A 147 -16.98 11.06 3.32
CA ALA A 147 -18.33 10.96 3.87
C ALA A 147 -18.81 9.50 4.00
N ALA A 148 -18.55 8.66 2.99
CA ALA A 148 -18.91 7.24 3.00
C ALA A 148 -18.12 6.46 4.06
N GLN A 149 -16.82 6.74 4.24
CA GLN A 149 -15.98 6.18 5.31
C GLN A 149 -16.56 6.52 6.70
N LYS A 150 -16.94 7.78 6.92
CA LYS A 150 -17.56 8.23 8.17
C LYS A 150 -18.91 7.52 8.41
N ALA A 151 -19.72 7.35 7.38
CA ALA A 151 -20.99 6.64 7.46
C ALA A 151 -20.79 5.15 7.78
N PHE A 152 -19.83 4.49 7.11
CA PHE A 152 -19.47 3.10 7.39
C PHE A 152 -19.02 2.90 8.84
N ALA A 153 -18.18 3.79 9.36
CA ALA A 153 -17.69 3.72 10.73
C ALA A 153 -18.80 3.91 11.79
N ALA A 154 -19.87 4.63 11.45
CA ALA A 154 -21.00 4.89 12.35
C ALA A 154 -22.14 3.86 12.25
N ALA A 155 -22.17 3.03 11.20
CA ALA A 155 -23.25 2.08 10.95
C ALA A 155 -23.26 0.90 11.93
N VAL A 156 -24.45 0.56 12.44
CA VAL A 156 -24.71 -0.53 13.40
C VAL A 156 -25.88 -1.44 12.99
N SER A 157 -26.65 -1.08 11.96
CA SER A 157 -27.78 -1.85 11.44
C SER A 157 -27.64 -2.20 9.95
N ASP A 158 -28.42 -3.18 9.49
CA ASP A 158 -28.55 -3.56 8.09
C ASP A 158 -28.93 -2.37 7.19
N THR A 159 -29.98 -1.61 7.52
CA THR A 159 -30.41 -0.44 6.74
C THR A 159 -29.31 0.61 6.61
N GLN A 160 -28.49 0.79 7.64
CA GLN A 160 -27.37 1.74 7.61
C GLN A 160 -26.23 1.24 6.72
N PHE A 161 -25.88 -0.05 6.79
CA PHE A 161 -24.89 -0.63 5.89
C PHE A 161 -25.38 -0.69 4.44
N GLU A 162 -26.67 -0.97 4.19
CA GLU A 162 -27.28 -0.89 2.85
C GLU A 162 -27.18 0.52 2.28
N ALA A 163 -27.44 1.55 3.09
CA ALA A 163 -27.27 2.94 2.67
C ALA A 163 -25.82 3.27 2.30
N VAL A 164 -24.84 2.76 3.07
CA VAL A 164 -23.42 2.90 2.75
C VAL A 164 -23.05 2.16 1.46
N GLU A 165 -23.55 0.95 1.25
CA GLU A 165 -23.35 0.19 0.01
C GLU A 165 -23.87 0.97 -1.21
N VAL A 166 -25.10 1.49 -1.13
CA VAL A 166 -25.70 2.30 -2.19
C VAL A 166 -24.90 3.57 -2.43
N GLN A 167 -24.48 4.27 -1.37
CA GLN A 167 -23.64 5.46 -1.46
C GLN A 167 -22.29 5.15 -2.14
N ALA A 168 -21.61 4.06 -1.76
CA ALA A 168 -20.33 3.68 -2.35
C ALA A 168 -20.44 3.29 -3.82
N LYS A 169 -21.54 2.62 -4.22
CA LYS A 169 -21.85 2.32 -5.63
C LYS A 169 -22.13 3.58 -6.44
N ASP A 170 -22.87 4.54 -5.87
CA ASP A 170 -23.10 5.85 -6.49
C ASP A 170 -21.79 6.63 -6.67
N ILE A 171 -20.88 6.59 -5.69
CA ILE A 171 -19.54 7.17 -5.80
C ILE A 171 -18.76 6.52 -6.95
N SER A 172 -18.82 5.20 -7.06
CA SER A 172 -18.14 4.48 -8.14
C SER A 172 -18.67 4.88 -9.52
N ALA A 173 -19.98 5.12 -9.67
CA ALA A 173 -20.56 5.65 -10.91
C ALA A 173 -20.10 7.10 -11.18
N LYS A 174 -20.14 7.96 -10.16
CA LYS A 174 -19.63 9.34 -10.26
C LYS A 174 -18.15 9.40 -10.59
N ALA A 175 -17.35 8.42 -10.17
CA ALA A 175 -15.95 8.29 -10.54
C ALA A 175 -15.78 7.95 -12.04
N ASP A 176 -16.69 7.18 -12.65
CA ASP A 176 -16.69 6.97 -14.11
C ASP A 176 -17.01 8.27 -14.86
N ASP A 177 -17.99 9.04 -14.38
CA ASP A 177 -18.35 10.32 -14.98
C ASP A 177 -17.18 11.32 -14.86
N ALA A 178 -16.57 11.39 -13.67
CA ALA A 178 -15.38 12.20 -13.41
C ALA A 178 -14.20 11.79 -14.30
N LYS A 179 -14.00 10.48 -14.52
CA LYS A 179 -12.99 9.95 -15.43
C LYS A 179 -13.24 10.37 -16.87
N ALA A 180 -14.47 10.23 -17.36
CA ALA A 180 -14.83 10.64 -18.72
C ALA A 180 -14.56 12.13 -18.94
N TYR A 181 -14.89 12.95 -17.94
CA TYR A 181 -14.55 14.36 -17.90
C TYR A 181 -13.03 14.61 -17.83
N GLY A 182 -12.29 13.91 -16.97
CA GLY A 182 -10.84 14.02 -16.83
C GLY A 182 -10.10 13.73 -18.13
N ILE A 183 -10.55 12.71 -18.88
CA ILE A 183 -10.04 12.42 -20.24
C ILE A 183 -10.30 13.59 -21.18
N PHE A 184 -11.52 14.15 -21.18
CA PHE A 184 -11.82 15.32 -21.99
C PHE A 184 -10.94 16.53 -21.62
N PHE A 185 -10.80 16.79 -20.31
CA PHE A 185 -9.98 17.87 -19.77
C PHE A 185 -8.52 17.75 -20.23
N ASP A 186 -7.96 16.55 -20.21
CA ASP A 186 -6.61 16.26 -20.68
C ASP A 186 -6.44 16.52 -22.17
N ASN A 187 -7.38 16.04 -22.97
CA ASN A 187 -7.38 16.25 -24.41
C ASN A 187 -7.50 17.73 -24.75
N TRP A 188 -8.38 18.46 -24.05
CA TRP A 188 -8.53 19.90 -24.17
C TRP A 188 -7.25 20.64 -23.76
N THR A 189 -6.61 20.23 -22.68
CA THR A 189 -5.36 20.83 -22.19
C THR A 189 -4.24 20.70 -23.22
N ARG A 190 -4.06 19.52 -23.83
CA ARG A 190 -3.07 19.31 -24.90
C ARG A 190 -3.43 20.04 -26.19
N ALA A 191 -4.70 19.97 -26.60
CA ALA A 191 -5.20 20.63 -27.81
C ALA A 191 -5.00 22.15 -27.76
N THR A 192 -5.37 22.80 -26.64
CA THR A 192 -5.22 24.26 -26.49
C THR A 192 -3.76 24.70 -26.50
N LEU A 193 -2.83 23.93 -25.91
CA LEU A 193 -1.39 24.23 -26.01
C LEU A 193 -0.89 24.22 -27.45
N LEU A 194 -1.33 23.25 -28.25
CA LEU A 194 -0.96 23.13 -29.67
C LEU A 194 -1.53 24.27 -30.51
N LEU A 195 -2.77 24.70 -30.23
CA LEU A 195 -3.44 25.81 -30.92
C LEU A 195 -2.86 27.18 -30.54
N ILE A 196 -2.37 27.35 -29.30
CA ILE A 196 -1.72 28.59 -28.84
C ILE A 196 -0.31 28.74 -29.42
N LYS A 197 0.43 27.63 -29.58
CA LYS A 197 1.83 27.63 -30.04
C LYS A 197 2.11 28.49 -31.28
N PRO A 198 1.32 28.44 -32.37
CA PRO A 198 1.59 29.22 -33.59
C PRO A 198 1.11 30.68 -33.52
N MET A 199 0.45 31.13 -32.45
CA MET A 199 -0.05 32.51 -32.31
C MET A 199 1.09 33.52 -32.08
N ASP A 200 0.87 34.79 -32.44
CA ASP A 200 1.79 35.90 -32.15
C ASP A 200 1.71 36.36 -30.69
N ASP A 201 2.74 37.04 -30.18
CA ASP A 201 2.90 37.30 -28.74
C ASP A 201 1.67 37.96 -28.05
N PRO A 202 1.03 39.01 -28.60
CA PRO A 202 -0.13 39.62 -27.96
C PRO A 202 -1.38 38.71 -27.93
N ALA A 203 -1.65 37.98 -29.02
CA ALA A 203 -2.77 37.04 -29.06
C ALA A 203 -2.49 35.81 -28.19
N LYS A 204 -1.24 35.34 -28.17
CA LYS A 204 -0.77 34.23 -27.34
C LYS A 204 -0.93 34.50 -25.85
N GLU A 205 -0.56 35.69 -25.37
CA GLU A 205 -0.73 36.07 -23.96
C GLU A 205 -2.23 36.12 -23.58
N THR A 206 -3.05 36.71 -24.44
CA THR A 206 -4.51 36.77 -24.27
C THR A 206 -5.12 35.36 -24.19
N ALA A 207 -4.81 34.51 -25.17
CA ALA A 207 -5.32 33.15 -25.26
C ALA A 207 -4.85 32.27 -24.08
N THR A 208 -3.63 32.48 -23.59
CA THR A 208 -3.08 31.79 -22.40
C THR A 208 -3.81 32.22 -21.12
N THR A 209 -4.08 33.51 -20.97
CA THR A 209 -4.81 34.06 -19.81
C THR A 209 -6.25 33.54 -19.79
N GLU A 210 -6.94 33.60 -20.93
CA GLU A 210 -8.30 33.06 -21.07
C GLU A 210 -8.33 31.55 -20.86
N ARG A 211 -7.32 30.80 -21.32
CA ARG A 211 -7.20 29.36 -21.05
C ARG A 211 -7.20 29.07 -19.55
N ALA A 212 -6.41 29.81 -18.77
CA ALA A 212 -6.37 29.65 -17.31
C ALA A 212 -7.71 30.01 -16.65
N ALA A 213 -8.39 31.05 -17.14
CA ALA A 213 -9.72 31.42 -16.65
C ALA A 213 -10.76 30.31 -16.90
N GLN A 214 -10.76 29.68 -18.07
CA GLN A 214 -11.67 28.57 -18.37
C GLN A 214 -11.38 27.32 -17.54
N MET A 215 -10.10 27.00 -17.28
CA MET A 215 -9.74 25.91 -16.36
C MET A 215 -10.26 26.18 -14.94
N ALA A 216 -10.16 27.42 -14.45
CA ALA A 216 -10.68 27.80 -13.13
C ALA A 216 -12.22 27.71 -13.06
N ALA A 217 -12.93 28.15 -14.12
CA ALA A 217 -14.38 28.04 -14.21
C ALA A 217 -14.83 26.56 -14.25
N ALA A 218 -14.14 25.72 -15.02
CA ALA A 218 -14.41 24.30 -15.10
C ALA A 218 -14.21 23.61 -13.74
N ALA A 219 -13.12 23.93 -13.02
CA ALA A 219 -12.85 23.43 -11.68
C ALA A 219 -13.92 23.81 -10.64
N ALA A 220 -14.53 25.00 -10.76
CA ALA A 220 -15.62 25.39 -9.88
C ALA A 220 -16.88 24.53 -10.09
N LEU A 221 -17.17 24.12 -11.33
CA LEU A 221 -18.33 23.30 -11.71
C LEU A 221 -18.11 21.82 -11.39
N SER A 222 -16.94 21.28 -11.74
CA SER A 222 -16.57 19.89 -11.46
C SER A 222 -16.48 19.61 -9.95
N LYS A 223 -16.17 20.63 -9.12
CA LYS A 223 -16.22 20.54 -7.65
C LYS A 223 -17.59 20.19 -7.08
N THR A 224 -18.66 20.50 -7.81
CA THR A 224 -20.04 20.12 -7.43
C THR A 224 -20.56 18.90 -8.18
N GLY A 225 -19.72 18.24 -8.99
CA GLY A 225 -20.11 17.11 -9.84
C GLY A 225 -20.82 17.53 -11.14
N ASP A 226 -20.80 18.81 -11.51
CA ASP A 226 -21.36 19.29 -12.78
C ASP A 226 -20.32 19.18 -13.91
N PHE A 227 -20.09 17.94 -14.36
CA PHE A 227 -19.08 17.64 -15.37
C PHE A 227 -19.46 18.14 -16.78
N ASP A 228 -20.76 18.17 -17.09
CA ASP A 228 -21.25 18.72 -18.36
C ASP A 228 -21.08 20.24 -18.40
N GLY A 229 -21.40 20.95 -17.31
CA GLY A 229 -21.12 22.36 -17.15
C GLY A 229 -19.62 22.65 -17.22
N ALA A 230 -18.80 21.84 -16.54
CA ALA A 230 -17.34 21.99 -16.58
C ALA A 230 -16.77 21.81 -18.00
N LYS A 231 -17.29 20.85 -18.77
CA LYS A 231 -16.95 20.66 -20.18
C LYS A 231 -17.32 21.88 -21.03
N ALA A 232 -18.54 22.38 -20.87
CA ALA A 232 -19.02 23.56 -21.59
C ALA A 232 -18.18 24.81 -21.28
N ALA A 233 -17.72 24.98 -20.04
CA ALA A 233 -16.80 26.05 -19.66
C ALA A 233 -15.47 25.96 -20.42
N LEU A 234 -14.85 24.77 -20.51
CA LEU A 234 -13.62 24.59 -21.28
C LEU A 234 -13.83 24.88 -22.78
N GLU A 235 -14.93 24.41 -23.36
CA GLU A 235 -15.26 24.62 -24.78
C GLU A 235 -15.48 26.10 -25.12
N ALA A 236 -15.84 26.94 -24.16
CA ALA A 236 -15.99 28.39 -24.36
C ALA A 236 -14.69 29.07 -24.81
N TRP A 237 -13.52 28.45 -24.59
CA TRP A 237 -12.22 28.96 -25.05
C TRP A 237 -12.13 29.11 -26.58
N LYS A 238 -12.97 28.40 -27.35
CA LYS A 238 -12.99 28.46 -28.83
C LYS A 238 -13.18 29.87 -29.41
N SER A 239 -13.71 30.81 -28.63
CA SER A 239 -13.86 32.23 -29.02
C SER A 239 -12.52 32.93 -29.26
N ASN A 240 -11.40 32.36 -28.80
CA ASN A 240 -10.04 32.82 -29.06
C ASN A 240 -9.48 32.35 -30.41
N LEU A 241 -10.23 31.51 -31.14
CA LEU A 241 -9.82 30.96 -32.43
C LEU A 241 -10.51 31.68 -33.58
N ASP A 242 -9.79 31.79 -34.68
CA ASP A 242 -10.25 32.25 -35.98
C ASP A 242 -11.23 31.27 -36.65
N THR A 243 -11.19 29.98 -36.29
CA THR A 243 -12.20 28.98 -36.66
C THR A 243 -12.52 28.09 -35.45
N GLU A 244 -13.77 28.14 -34.98
CA GLU A 244 -14.21 27.37 -33.80
C GLU A 244 -14.03 25.84 -33.97
N ASP A 245 -14.17 25.33 -35.21
CA ASP A 245 -14.00 23.91 -35.53
C ASP A 245 -12.58 23.38 -35.26
N HIS A 246 -11.58 24.26 -35.19
CA HIS A 246 -10.20 23.87 -34.88
C HIS A 246 -10.05 23.29 -33.48
N LEU A 247 -10.80 23.79 -32.48
CA LEU A 247 -10.76 23.22 -31.14
C LEU A 247 -11.29 21.79 -31.14
N ALA A 248 -12.44 21.57 -31.78
CA ALA A 248 -13.06 20.25 -31.85
C ALA A 248 -12.16 19.24 -32.60
N ALA A 249 -11.54 19.65 -33.71
CA ALA A 249 -10.62 18.81 -34.46
C ALA A 249 -9.34 18.48 -33.67
N ALA A 250 -8.76 19.45 -32.95
CA ALA A 250 -7.58 19.24 -32.13
C ALA A 250 -7.85 18.29 -30.95
N VAL A 251 -8.99 18.48 -30.26
CA VAL A 251 -9.42 17.58 -29.16
C VAL A 251 -9.72 16.17 -29.66
N SER A 252 -10.36 16.05 -30.84
CA SER A 252 -10.65 14.77 -31.48
C SER A 252 -9.38 14.00 -31.85
N PHE A 253 -8.39 14.68 -32.45
CA PHE A 253 -7.11 14.07 -32.79
C PHE A 253 -6.38 13.56 -31.54
N ASP A 254 -6.32 14.35 -30.48
CA ASP A 254 -5.64 13.97 -29.24
C ASP A 254 -6.33 12.76 -28.57
N ALA A 255 -7.68 12.75 -28.56
CA ALA A 255 -8.45 11.59 -28.10
C ALA A 255 -8.14 10.31 -28.90
N LEU A 256 -8.07 10.41 -30.23
CA LEU A 256 -7.72 9.29 -31.11
C LEU A 256 -6.28 8.81 -30.86
N LEU A 257 -5.34 9.72 -30.61
CA LEU A 257 -3.96 9.40 -30.28
C LEU A 257 -3.87 8.64 -28.96
N CYS A 258 -4.56 9.10 -27.91
CA CYS A 258 -4.64 8.39 -26.64
C CYS A 258 -5.28 7.00 -26.79
N GLU A 259 -6.36 6.87 -27.56
CA GLU A 259 -6.98 5.57 -27.85
C GLU A 259 -6.01 4.64 -28.59
N TYR A 260 -5.30 5.16 -29.59
CA TYR A 260 -4.28 4.42 -30.30
C TYR A 260 -3.19 3.92 -29.34
N GLU A 261 -2.65 4.80 -28.48
CA GLU A 261 -1.59 4.45 -27.53
C GLU A 261 -2.03 3.39 -26.53
N ALA A 262 -3.25 3.50 -25.98
CA ALA A 262 -3.79 2.55 -25.03
C ALA A 262 -4.13 1.18 -25.65
N ASN A 263 -4.81 1.16 -26.81
CA ASN A 263 -5.49 -0.05 -27.31
C ASN A 263 -4.85 -0.67 -28.57
N HIS A 264 -4.01 0.09 -29.28
CA HIS A 264 -3.50 -0.31 -30.59
C HIS A 264 -1.98 -0.33 -30.68
N HIS A 265 -1.28 0.57 -29.98
CA HIS A 265 0.16 0.81 -30.15
C HIS A 265 0.99 -0.47 -30.03
N LYS A 266 0.87 -1.23 -28.94
CA LYS A 266 1.62 -2.48 -28.75
C LYS A 266 1.36 -3.49 -29.87
N ARG A 267 0.12 -3.59 -30.35
CA ARG A 267 -0.26 -4.50 -31.43
C ARG A 267 0.28 -4.02 -32.77
N CYS A 268 0.11 -2.73 -33.08
CA CYS A 268 0.65 -2.12 -34.29
C CYS A 268 2.18 -2.21 -34.30
N GLN A 269 2.87 -1.88 -33.22
CA GLN A 269 4.32 -2.02 -33.07
C GLN A 269 4.78 -3.47 -33.30
N ASN A 270 4.06 -4.47 -32.77
CA ASN A 270 4.35 -5.88 -33.01
C ASN A 270 4.21 -6.27 -34.49
N ILE A 271 3.20 -5.73 -35.18
CA ILE A 271 2.98 -5.95 -36.62
C ILE A 271 4.03 -5.20 -37.44
N LEU A 272 4.33 -3.93 -37.12
CA LEU A 272 5.26 -3.07 -37.83
C LEU A 272 6.72 -3.52 -37.71
N SER A 273 7.07 -4.17 -36.60
CA SER A 273 8.36 -4.83 -36.37
C SER A 273 8.42 -6.26 -36.91
N SER A 274 7.32 -6.78 -37.46
CA SER A 274 7.29 -8.13 -38.04
C SER A 274 7.85 -8.15 -39.46
N GLN A 275 7.89 -9.35 -40.03
CA GLN A 275 8.39 -9.57 -41.39
C GLN A 275 7.28 -9.46 -42.45
N LEU A 276 6.10 -8.96 -42.08
CA LEU A 276 5.03 -8.68 -43.04
C LEU A 276 5.49 -7.64 -44.05
N ARG A 277 5.27 -7.90 -45.34
CA ARG A 277 5.82 -7.11 -46.44
C ARG A 277 5.32 -5.67 -46.46
N ASP A 278 4.06 -5.45 -46.13
CA ASP A 278 3.37 -4.15 -46.13
C ASP A 278 3.55 -3.37 -44.82
N ALA A 279 4.17 -3.96 -43.79
CA ALA A 279 4.48 -3.26 -42.54
C ALA A 279 5.34 -2.00 -42.74
N ARG A 280 6.19 -1.99 -43.79
CA ARG A 280 7.02 -0.83 -44.13
C ARG A 280 6.21 0.39 -44.58
N ASP A 281 5.04 0.17 -45.19
CA ASP A 281 4.22 1.23 -45.76
C ASP A 281 3.48 2.03 -44.65
N PHE A 282 3.35 1.44 -43.46
CA PHE A 282 2.70 2.03 -42.28
C PHE A 282 3.69 2.44 -41.18
N ARG A 283 5.00 2.19 -41.36
CA ARG A 283 6.01 2.37 -40.30
C ARG A 283 6.11 3.82 -39.81
N ASP A 284 5.95 4.77 -40.72
CA ASP A 284 6.07 6.20 -40.43
C ASP A 284 4.71 6.87 -40.15
N HIS A 285 3.57 6.17 -40.24
CA HIS A 285 2.24 6.77 -40.08
C HIS A 285 2.04 7.47 -38.73
N LEU A 286 2.54 6.92 -37.63
CA LEU A 286 2.45 7.56 -36.31
C LEU A 286 3.28 8.85 -36.28
N LYS A 287 4.49 8.81 -36.83
CA LYS A 287 5.39 9.96 -36.92
C LYS A 287 4.80 11.06 -37.81
N ASP A 288 4.26 10.68 -38.96
CA ASP A 288 3.61 11.60 -39.90
C ASP A 288 2.35 12.22 -39.28
N ALA A 289 1.53 11.44 -38.58
CA ALA A 289 0.36 11.94 -37.86
C ALA A 289 0.75 12.99 -36.81
N LYS A 290 1.76 12.68 -35.97
CA LYS A 290 2.29 13.62 -34.98
C LYS A 290 2.84 14.90 -35.63
N LYS A 291 3.59 14.77 -36.73
CA LYS A 291 4.11 15.94 -37.46
C LYS A 291 2.97 16.83 -37.98
N LEU A 292 1.98 16.23 -38.65
CA LEU A 292 0.83 16.95 -39.20
C LEU A 292 0.06 17.70 -38.10
N ALA A 293 -0.11 17.10 -36.92
CA ALA A 293 -0.78 17.74 -35.80
C ALA A 293 0.08 18.82 -35.11
N TYR A 294 1.32 18.49 -34.72
CA TYR A 294 2.12 19.34 -33.82
C TYR A 294 2.97 20.41 -34.53
N THR A 295 3.21 20.22 -35.82
CA THR A 295 3.95 21.18 -36.66
C THR A 295 3.02 21.89 -37.63
N ASP A 296 2.21 21.14 -38.35
CA ASP A 296 1.44 21.67 -39.49
C ASP A 296 -0.01 22.07 -39.09
N SER A 297 -0.42 21.83 -37.83
CA SER A 297 -1.78 22.09 -37.30
C SER A 297 -2.92 21.51 -38.16
N SER A 298 -2.63 20.42 -38.88
CA SER A 298 -3.51 19.79 -39.87
C SER A 298 -4.17 18.54 -39.28
N PHE A 299 -5.05 18.75 -38.29
CA PHE A 299 -5.66 17.66 -37.50
C PHE A 299 -6.44 16.62 -38.33
N PRO A 300 -7.27 16.97 -39.33
CA PRO A 300 -7.97 15.96 -40.13
C PRO A 300 -7.04 15.03 -40.90
N GLU A 301 -5.92 15.54 -41.40
CA GLU A 301 -4.91 14.74 -42.11
C GLU A 301 -4.13 13.83 -41.14
N ALA A 302 -3.84 14.34 -39.94
CA ALA A 302 -3.23 13.59 -38.86
C ALA A 302 -4.12 12.42 -38.40
N GLU A 303 -5.42 12.68 -38.21
CA GLU A 303 -6.41 11.64 -37.88
C GLU A 303 -6.50 10.57 -38.97
N ALA A 304 -6.49 10.96 -40.25
CA ALA A 304 -6.54 10.02 -41.35
C ALA A 304 -5.34 9.04 -41.33
N LYS A 305 -4.13 9.54 -41.02
CA LYS A 305 -2.93 8.70 -40.86
C LYS A 305 -3.04 7.73 -39.71
N LEU A 306 -3.55 8.19 -38.57
CA LEU A 306 -3.70 7.37 -37.37
C LEU A 306 -4.80 6.31 -37.52
N ASN A 307 -5.95 6.68 -38.09
CA ASN A 307 -7.04 5.76 -38.42
C ASN A 307 -6.59 4.67 -39.40
N ALA A 308 -5.80 5.02 -40.42
CA ALA A 308 -5.21 4.04 -41.33
C ALA A 308 -4.32 3.03 -40.59
N LEU A 309 -3.56 3.49 -39.58
CA LEU A 309 -2.73 2.62 -38.76
C LEU A 309 -3.54 1.74 -37.79
N ILE A 310 -4.62 2.27 -37.21
CA ILE A 310 -5.58 1.52 -36.38
C ILE A 310 -6.22 0.40 -37.19
N ALA A 311 -6.73 0.73 -38.39
CA ALA A 311 -7.36 -0.23 -39.30
C ALA A 311 -6.38 -1.33 -39.76
N TYR A 312 -5.09 -0.98 -39.93
CA TYR A 312 -4.03 -1.94 -40.23
C TYR A 312 -3.79 -2.93 -39.08
N GLY A 313 -3.91 -2.50 -37.83
CA GLY A 313 -3.61 -3.25 -36.61
C GLY A 313 -4.63 -4.31 -36.18
N THR A 314 -5.14 -5.18 -37.06
CA THR A 314 -6.17 -6.19 -36.68
C THR A 314 -5.61 -7.34 -35.82
N LYS A 315 -6.50 -8.02 -35.05
CA LYS A 315 -6.11 -9.17 -34.21
C LYS A 315 -5.60 -10.35 -35.05
N GLU A 316 -6.22 -10.57 -36.20
CA GLU A 316 -5.86 -11.61 -37.16
C GLU A 316 -4.49 -11.35 -37.76
N ARG A 317 -4.19 -10.09 -38.12
CA ARG A 317 -2.87 -9.70 -38.61
C ARG A 317 -1.80 -9.83 -37.52
N ALA A 318 -2.13 -9.47 -36.27
CA ALA A 318 -1.25 -9.69 -35.13
C ALA A 318 -0.94 -11.18 -34.92
N ALA A 319 -1.95 -12.06 -35.04
CA ALA A 319 -1.77 -13.51 -34.94
C ALA A 319 -0.90 -14.05 -36.07
N LEU A 320 -1.09 -13.56 -37.30
CA LEU A 320 -0.25 -13.91 -38.45
C LEU A 320 1.19 -13.42 -38.26
N ALA A 321 1.40 -12.16 -37.86
CA ALA A 321 2.70 -11.59 -37.56
C ALA A 321 3.43 -12.38 -36.47
N LYS A 322 2.73 -12.76 -35.39
CA LYS A 322 3.26 -13.59 -34.31
C LYS A 322 3.62 -14.99 -34.80
N PHE A 323 2.81 -15.59 -35.68
CA PHE A 323 3.08 -16.91 -36.24
C PHE A 323 4.30 -16.89 -37.19
N LEU A 324 4.41 -15.88 -38.05
CA LEU A 324 5.57 -15.68 -38.92
C LEU A 324 6.86 -15.37 -38.14
N ARG A 325 6.76 -14.65 -37.01
CA ARG A 325 7.89 -14.49 -36.07
C ARG A 325 8.37 -15.84 -35.51
N GLY A 326 7.57 -16.90 -35.59
CA GLY A 326 8.00 -18.26 -35.24
C GLY A 326 8.88 -18.93 -36.29
N PHE A 327 9.15 -18.29 -37.43
CA PHE A 327 10.00 -18.82 -38.48
C PHE A 327 11.34 -18.08 -38.52
N ASP A 328 12.41 -18.81 -38.85
CA ASP A 328 13.68 -18.16 -39.20
C ASP A 328 13.66 -17.69 -40.65
N MET A 329 13.61 -16.37 -40.85
CA MET A 329 13.62 -15.78 -42.20
C MET A 329 14.96 -15.84 -42.91
N SER A 330 16.02 -16.27 -42.23
CA SER A 330 17.26 -16.67 -42.92
C SER A 330 16.98 -17.74 -44.00
N MET A 331 15.88 -18.48 -43.88
CA MET A 331 15.43 -19.51 -44.83
C MET A 331 14.75 -18.97 -46.09
N MET A 332 14.58 -17.65 -46.26
CA MET A 332 14.03 -17.06 -47.48
C MET A 332 14.76 -17.41 -48.79
N PRO A 333 16.03 -17.86 -48.83
CA PRO A 333 16.64 -18.43 -50.03
C PRO A 333 16.05 -19.79 -50.45
N ASN A 334 15.45 -20.56 -49.53
CA ASN A 334 14.75 -21.81 -49.86
C ASN A 334 13.46 -21.48 -50.63
N ALA A 335 13.35 -21.95 -51.88
CA ALA A 335 12.25 -21.59 -52.76
C ALA A 335 10.88 -22.02 -52.24
N GLU A 336 10.78 -23.16 -51.56
CA GLU A 336 9.52 -23.71 -51.05
C GLU A 336 9.03 -22.93 -49.82
N PHE A 337 9.94 -22.66 -48.86
CA PHE A 337 9.67 -21.77 -47.73
C PHE A 337 9.31 -20.35 -48.19
N ARG A 338 10.12 -19.78 -49.09
CA ARG A 338 9.90 -18.45 -49.66
C ARG A 338 8.52 -18.33 -50.31
N ASN A 339 8.14 -19.30 -51.13
CA ASN A 339 6.86 -19.26 -51.84
C ASN A 339 5.68 -19.34 -50.86
N ALA A 340 5.78 -20.16 -49.81
CA ALA A 340 4.74 -20.24 -48.79
C ALA A 340 4.58 -18.95 -47.98
N VAL A 341 5.69 -18.36 -47.54
CA VAL A 341 5.68 -17.08 -46.81
C VAL A 341 5.19 -15.94 -47.70
N LEU A 342 5.67 -15.85 -48.96
CA LEU A 342 5.20 -14.84 -49.91
C LEU A 342 3.72 -15.01 -50.27
N ALA A 343 3.21 -16.24 -50.39
CA ALA A 343 1.79 -16.50 -50.66
C ALA A 343 0.91 -16.13 -49.47
N ALA A 344 1.36 -16.34 -48.23
CA ALA A 344 0.68 -15.85 -47.04
C ALA A 344 0.72 -14.31 -46.97
N GLN A 345 1.86 -13.70 -47.32
CA GLN A 345 2.02 -12.24 -47.34
C GLN A 345 1.21 -11.55 -48.45
N SER A 346 1.00 -12.19 -49.61
CA SER A 346 0.19 -11.62 -50.69
C SER A 346 -1.31 -11.65 -50.36
N LYS A 347 -1.79 -12.67 -49.63
CA LYS A 347 -3.19 -12.80 -49.20
C LYS A 347 -3.60 -11.84 -48.08
N GLN A 348 -2.63 -11.21 -47.42
CA GLN A 348 -2.87 -10.27 -46.34
C GLN A 348 -2.46 -8.83 -46.72
N ALA A 349 -2.11 -8.56 -47.97
CA ALA A 349 -1.75 -7.20 -48.38
C ALA A 349 -2.92 -6.23 -48.16
N ALA A 350 -2.63 -5.02 -47.67
CA ALA A 350 -3.65 -3.99 -47.43
C ALA A 350 -4.47 -3.58 -48.69
N ALA A 351 -3.96 -3.87 -49.90
CA ALA A 351 -4.69 -3.72 -51.16
C ALA A 351 -5.03 -5.10 -51.78
N GLY A 352 -6.33 -5.41 -51.96
CA GLY A 352 -6.83 -6.67 -52.53
C GLY A 352 -7.75 -7.48 -51.59
N ASP A 353 -7.87 -8.80 -51.81
CA ASP A 353 -8.62 -9.77 -50.98
C ASP A 353 -7.94 -10.01 -49.60
N ASN A 354 -7.79 -8.95 -48.81
CA ASN A 354 -7.11 -8.93 -47.51
C ASN A 354 -7.76 -9.90 -46.50
N ASP A 355 -7.15 -11.09 -46.32
CA ASP A 355 -7.63 -12.14 -45.41
C ASP A 355 -6.47 -12.75 -44.57
N PRO A 356 -6.00 -12.05 -43.52
CA PRO A 356 -4.92 -12.53 -42.65
C PRO A 356 -5.28 -13.84 -41.93
N LYS A 357 -6.57 -14.09 -41.69
CA LYS A 357 -7.05 -15.33 -41.05
C LYS A 357 -6.85 -16.53 -41.97
N LYS A 358 -7.20 -16.40 -43.25
CA LYS A 358 -6.95 -17.42 -44.26
C LYS A 358 -5.47 -17.58 -44.54
N ALA A 359 -4.70 -16.50 -44.62
CA ALA A 359 -3.24 -16.58 -44.73
C ALA A 359 -2.62 -17.41 -43.59
N LEU A 360 -3.05 -17.19 -42.34
CA LEU A 360 -2.61 -17.99 -41.19
C LEU A 360 -3.04 -19.46 -41.30
N LYS A 361 -4.28 -19.74 -41.72
CA LYS A 361 -4.79 -21.11 -41.89
C LYS A 361 -4.02 -21.87 -42.97
N ASP A 362 -3.78 -21.23 -44.10
CA ASP A 362 -3.06 -21.82 -45.22
C ASP A 362 -1.60 -22.10 -44.83
N LEU A 363 -0.97 -21.16 -44.13
CA LEU A 363 0.40 -21.32 -43.64
C LEU A 363 0.51 -22.44 -42.60
N LYS A 364 -0.45 -22.58 -41.67
CA LYS A 364 -0.51 -23.73 -40.75
C LYS A 364 -0.66 -25.07 -41.47
N SER A 365 -1.44 -25.10 -42.54
CA SER A 365 -1.66 -26.31 -43.34
C SER A 365 -0.39 -26.68 -44.11
N TRP A 366 0.30 -25.66 -44.67
CA TRP A 366 1.59 -25.83 -45.32
C TRP A 366 2.67 -26.34 -44.36
N VAL A 367 2.78 -25.76 -43.16
CA VAL A 367 3.73 -26.20 -42.11
C VAL A 367 3.59 -27.71 -41.82
N ARG A 368 2.35 -28.22 -41.71
CA ARG A 368 2.10 -29.65 -41.45
C ARG A 368 2.54 -30.55 -42.61
N ALA A 369 2.48 -30.05 -43.83
CA ALA A 369 2.85 -30.82 -45.02
C ALA A 369 4.37 -30.81 -45.29
N HIS A 370 5.15 -29.93 -44.64
CA HIS A 370 6.59 -29.76 -44.91
C HIS A 370 7.43 -29.85 -43.62
N PRO A 371 7.42 -30.99 -42.91
CA PRO A 371 8.03 -31.13 -41.59
C PRO A 371 9.55 -30.94 -41.59
N ALA A 372 10.26 -31.33 -42.64
CA ALA A 372 11.74 -31.19 -42.70
C ALA A 372 12.19 -29.72 -42.74
N ILE A 373 11.57 -28.90 -43.61
CA ILE A 373 11.84 -27.45 -43.71
C ILE A 373 11.47 -26.74 -42.41
N MET A 374 10.35 -27.15 -41.79
CA MET A 374 9.90 -26.56 -40.55
C MET A 374 10.69 -27.02 -39.33
N GLY A 375 11.26 -28.23 -39.35
CA GLY A 375 12.22 -28.71 -38.35
C GLY A 375 13.45 -27.80 -38.30
N GLN A 376 14.00 -27.43 -39.45
CA GLN A 376 15.11 -26.46 -39.56
C GLN A 376 14.69 -25.06 -39.07
N SER A 377 13.56 -24.55 -39.55
CA SER A 377 13.08 -23.21 -39.20
C SER A 377 12.79 -23.07 -37.70
N TYR A 378 12.07 -24.03 -37.12
CA TYR A 378 11.71 -24.02 -35.71
C TYR A 378 12.91 -24.27 -34.80
N SER A 379 13.81 -25.19 -35.13
CA SER A 379 15.00 -25.41 -34.29
C SER A 379 15.88 -24.15 -34.21
N THR A 380 16.08 -23.47 -35.35
CA THR A 380 16.82 -22.21 -35.37
C THR A 380 16.08 -21.10 -34.62
N GLN A 381 14.74 -21.08 -34.70
CA GLN A 381 13.95 -20.11 -33.96
C GLN A 381 13.83 -20.41 -32.46
N ILE A 382 13.84 -21.68 -32.04
CA ILE A 382 13.89 -22.08 -30.62
C ILE A 382 15.14 -21.45 -30.00
N LEU A 383 16.31 -21.59 -30.63
CA LEU A 383 17.54 -20.94 -30.15
C LEU A 383 17.44 -19.42 -30.14
N LYS A 384 16.93 -18.79 -31.20
CA LYS A 384 16.90 -17.33 -31.29
C LYS A 384 15.83 -16.67 -30.40
N ALA A 385 14.66 -17.28 -30.25
CA ALA A 385 13.49 -16.65 -29.65
C ALA A 385 13.05 -17.24 -28.31
N LEU A 386 13.38 -18.50 -28.01
CA LEU A 386 13.06 -19.13 -26.73
C LEU A 386 14.23 -19.13 -25.75
N GLN A 387 15.42 -18.67 -26.13
CA GLN A 387 16.57 -18.50 -25.22
C GLN A 387 16.17 -17.74 -23.96
N LYS A 388 15.48 -16.60 -24.11
CA LYS A 388 15.01 -15.81 -22.96
C LYS A 388 14.05 -16.59 -22.05
N ARG A 389 13.19 -17.45 -22.63
CA ARG A 389 12.25 -18.29 -21.87
C ARG A 389 13.00 -19.41 -21.14
N TYR A 390 13.97 -20.02 -21.80
CA TYR A 390 14.90 -20.96 -21.18
C TYR A 390 15.66 -20.30 -20.03
N ASP A 391 16.24 -19.11 -20.23
CA ASP A 391 16.98 -18.36 -19.20
C ASP A 391 16.09 -18.04 -17.99
N ALA A 392 14.83 -17.64 -18.22
CA ALA A 392 13.86 -17.39 -17.15
C ALA A 392 13.51 -18.67 -16.39
N LEU A 393 13.21 -19.78 -17.09
CA LEU A 393 12.88 -21.05 -16.45
C LEU A 393 14.06 -21.65 -15.68
N LYS A 394 15.27 -21.52 -16.22
CA LYS A 394 16.52 -21.92 -15.56
C LYS A 394 16.70 -21.26 -14.19
N GLN A 395 16.17 -20.05 -13.99
CA GLN A 395 16.25 -19.35 -12.70
C GLN A 395 15.24 -19.83 -11.66
N VAL A 396 14.15 -20.49 -12.08
CA VAL A 396 13.04 -20.84 -11.17
C VAL A 396 12.86 -22.34 -10.98
N LEU A 397 13.35 -23.18 -11.91
CA LEU A 397 13.32 -24.63 -11.80
C LEU A 397 14.36 -25.16 -10.79
N LYS A 398 14.07 -26.30 -10.15
CA LYS A 398 14.95 -26.97 -9.18
C LYS A 398 15.45 -28.31 -9.75
N GLU A 399 16.32 -29.01 -9.01
CA GLU A 399 16.71 -30.38 -9.39
C GLU A 399 15.57 -31.37 -9.12
N PRO A 400 15.35 -32.38 -9.99
CA PRO A 400 16.15 -32.75 -11.17
C PRO A 400 15.76 -32.06 -12.49
N GLU A 401 14.63 -31.34 -12.54
CA GLU A 401 14.10 -30.79 -13.80
C GLU A 401 14.99 -29.70 -14.44
N LEU A 402 15.73 -28.96 -13.61
CA LEU A 402 16.70 -27.96 -14.06
C LEU A 402 17.82 -28.62 -14.89
N SER A 403 18.36 -29.73 -14.39
CA SER A 403 19.38 -30.50 -15.10
C SER A 403 18.86 -31.05 -16.42
N ASP A 404 17.62 -31.57 -16.45
CA ASP A 404 16.99 -32.08 -17.68
C ASP A 404 16.72 -30.96 -18.70
N LEU A 405 16.28 -29.77 -18.25
CA LEU A 405 16.13 -28.59 -19.10
C LEU A 405 17.48 -28.18 -19.71
N ASN A 406 18.54 -28.09 -18.90
CA ASN A 406 19.87 -27.72 -19.36
C ASN A 406 20.44 -28.75 -20.35
N ALA A 407 20.30 -30.04 -20.05
CA ALA A 407 20.77 -31.12 -20.90
C ALA A 407 20.01 -31.15 -22.24
N THR A 408 18.68 -31.07 -22.21
CA THR A 408 17.84 -31.10 -23.41
C THR A 408 18.07 -29.85 -24.27
N TRP A 409 18.13 -28.66 -23.65
CA TRP A 409 18.43 -27.40 -24.35
C TRP A 409 19.81 -27.42 -24.99
N GLY A 410 20.85 -27.82 -24.23
CA GLY A 410 22.21 -27.89 -24.72
C GLY A 410 22.39 -28.88 -25.87
N ALA A 411 21.75 -30.05 -25.80
CA ALA A 411 21.78 -31.04 -26.87
C ALA A 411 21.06 -30.54 -28.14
N HIS A 412 19.90 -29.90 -27.98
CA HIS A 412 19.21 -29.24 -29.09
C HIS A 412 20.07 -28.14 -29.72
N GLN A 413 20.68 -27.28 -28.89
CA GLN A 413 21.54 -26.19 -29.34
C GLN A 413 22.73 -26.69 -30.14
N MET A 414 23.45 -27.69 -29.62
CA MET A 414 24.60 -28.28 -30.31
C MET A 414 24.21 -28.85 -31.68
N LEU A 415 23.10 -29.57 -31.80
CA LEU A 415 22.66 -30.14 -33.08
C LEU A 415 22.17 -29.07 -34.06
N ALA A 416 21.48 -28.03 -33.57
CA ALA A 416 21.00 -26.93 -34.40
C ALA A 416 22.16 -26.04 -34.90
N GLU A 417 23.18 -25.79 -34.07
CA GLU A 417 24.41 -25.08 -34.48
C GLU A 417 25.27 -25.91 -35.45
N ALA A 418 25.12 -27.24 -35.45
CA ALA A 418 25.77 -28.16 -36.40
C ALA A 418 24.95 -28.37 -37.70
N ASP A 419 23.88 -27.60 -37.92
CA ASP A 419 22.97 -27.72 -39.06
C ASP A 419 22.34 -29.13 -39.25
N ASN A 420 22.19 -29.91 -38.17
CA ASN A 420 21.56 -31.22 -38.21
C ASN A 420 20.07 -31.13 -37.84
N PHE A 421 19.20 -31.15 -38.85
CA PHE A 421 17.74 -31.00 -38.69
C PHE A 421 16.94 -32.25 -39.08
N ASP A 422 17.56 -33.42 -39.08
CA ASP A 422 16.84 -34.69 -39.23
C ASP A 422 15.81 -34.87 -38.10
N MET A 423 14.64 -35.41 -38.42
CA MET A 423 13.53 -35.50 -37.45
C MET A 423 13.82 -36.47 -36.31
N ASP A 424 14.56 -37.54 -36.58
CA ASP A 424 14.78 -38.63 -35.64
C ASP A 424 16.16 -38.53 -34.96
N THR A 425 17.12 -37.89 -35.62
CA THR A 425 18.54 -37.83 -35.18
C THR A 425 19.12 -36.41 -35.07
N GLY A 426 18.39 -35.39 -35.53
CA GLY A 426 18.79 -33.98 -35.48
C GLY A 426 18.14 -33.20 -34.34
N ALA A 427 18.29 -31.87 -34.33
CA ALA A 427 17.73 -30.99 -33.32
C ALA A 427 16.21 -31.17 -33.08
N PRO A 428 15.37 -31.43 -34.11
CA PRO A 428 13.93 -31.62 -33.93
C PRO A 428 13.51 -32.74 -32.96
N GLN A 429 14.33 -33.77 -32.75
CA GLN A 429 14.02 -34.87 -31.85
C GLN A 429 13.76 -34.40 -30.40
N TYR A 430 14.33 -33.26 -30.01
CA TYR A 430 14.17 -32.70 -28.67
C TYR A 430 12.93 -31.81 -28.49
N HIS A 431 12.20 -31.49 -29.57
CA HIS A 431 11.07 -30.55 -29.51
C HIS A 431 9.98 -31.01 -28.54
N ALA A 432 9.63 -32.30 -28.55
CA ALA A 432 8.60 -32.84 -27.66
C ALA A 432 9.01 -32.76 -26.18
N LYS A 433 10.29 -33.02 -25.87
CA LYS A 433 10.81 -32.95 -24.50
C LYS A 433 10.95 -31.51 -24.02
N LEU A 434 11.44 -30.61 -24.88
CA LEU A 434 11.46 -29.16 -24.61
C LEU A 434 10.05 -28.61 -24.38
N ASP A 435 9.05 -29.04 -25.16
CA ASP A 435 7.64 -28.64 -24.93
C ASP A 435 7.12 -29.11 -23.56
N GLN A 436 7.45 -30.34 -23.14
CA GLN A 436 7.10 -30.84 -21.80
C GLN A 436 7.78 -30.03 -20.68
N LEU A 437 9.08 -29.74 -20.82
CA LEU A 437 9.85 -28.95 -19.85
C LEU A 437 9.35 -27.51 -19.78
N PHE A 438 9.05 -26.90 -20.91
CA PHE A 438 8.50 -25.54 -20.96
C PHE A 438 7.07 -25.44 -20.39
N LYS A 439 6.32 -26.55 -20.31
CA LYS A 439 5.03 -26.58 -19.60
C LYS A 439 5.17 -26.56 -18.09
N LEU A 440 6.35 -26.83 -17.52
CA LEU A 440 6.59 -26.70 -16.08
C LEU A 440 6.41 -25.25 -15.60
N GLU A 441 6.52 -24.27 -16.48
CA GLU A 441 6.16 -22.88 -16.22
C GLU A 441 4.75 -22.74 -15.63
N ALA A 442 3.80 -23.58 -16.06
CA ALA A 442 2.41 -23.49 -15.62
C ALA A 442 2.20 -23.88 -14.13
N ILE A 443 3.18 -24.53 -13.50
CA ILE A 443 3.08 -24.99 -12.12
C ILE A 443 4.10 -24.35 -11.19
N THR A 444 4.93 -23.41 -11.67
CA THR A 444 5.93 -22.73 -10.81
C THR A 444 5.27 -21.96 -9.68
N ASP A 445 4.14 -21.30 -9.96
CA ASP A 445 3.41 -20.53 -8.96
C ASP A 445 2.70 -21.44 -7.96
N SER A 446 2.02 -22.49 -8.44
CA SER A 446 1.41 -23.51 -7.56
C SER A 446 2.44 -24.17 -6.65
N ARG A 447 3.63 -24.53 -7.15
CA ARG A 447 4.72 -25.08 -6.33
C ARG A 447 5.23 -24.08 -5.31
N ARG A 448 5.35 -22.79 -5.68
CA ARG A 448 5.75 -21.73 -4.76
C ARG A 448 4.72 -21.55 -3.64
N GLU A 449 3.43 -21.65 -3.98
CA GLU A 449 2.34 -21.61 -3.00
C GLU A 449 2.36 -22.83 -2.07
N MET A 450 2.52 -24.05 -2.59
CA MET A 450 2.71 -25.26 -1.77
C MET A 450 3.89 -25.10 -0.80
N ASP A 451 5.05 -24.67 -1.31
CA ASP A 451 6.25 -24.40 -0.50
C ASP A 451 5.98 -23.32 0.57
N ALA A 452 5.14 -22.32 0.26
CA ALA A 452 4.76 -21.28 1.20
C ALA A 452 3.84 -21.83 2.31
N ILE A 453 2.84 -22.65 1.95
CA ILE A 453 1.96 -23.32 2.91
C ILE A 453 2.78 -24.21 3.85
N LEU A 454 3.65 -25.07 3.32
CA LEU A 454 4.48 -25.98 4.14
C LEU A 454 5.45 -25.22 5.05
N ARG A 455 5.98 -24.08 4.61
CA ARG A 455 6.82 -23.21 5.45
C ARG A 455 6.02 -22.53 6.56
N GLN A 456 4.80 -22.07 6.26
CA GLN A 456 3.91 -21.42 7.23
C GLN A 456 3.29 -22.43 8.21
N HIS A 457 3.07 -23.66 7.76
CA HIS A 457 2.45 -24.74 8.51
C HIS A 457 3.30 -26.02 8.43
N PRO A 458 4.44 -26.11 9.13
CA PRO A 458 5.34 -27.28 9.05
C PRO A 458 4.69 -28.62 9.39
N ALA A 459 3.61 -28.62 10.17
CA ALA A 459 2.86 -29.84 10.50
C ALA A 459 2.13 -30.45 9.29
N ALA A 460 1.86 -29.67 8.23
CA ALA A 460 1.25 -30.16 7.00
C ALA A 460 2.19 -31.11 6.21
N GLU A 461 3.50 -31.02 6.45
CA GLU A 461 4.49 -31.91 5.84
C GLU A 461 4.19 -33.38 6.15
N GLY A 462 3.72 -33.70 7.37
CA GLY A 462 3.44 -35.06 7.82
C GLY A 462 2.21 -35.74 7.20
N TYR A 463 1.58 -35.10 6.22
CA TYR A 463 0.42 -35.60 5.46
C TYR A 463 0.78 -35.99 4.02
N ASP A 464 2.00 -35.68 3.56
CA ASP A 464 2.55 -36.11 2.26
C ASP A 464 1.73 -35.69 1.01
N PHE A 465 0.86 -34.68 1.08
CA PHE A 465 0.03 -34.27 -0.07
C PHE A 465 0.81 -33.71 -1.27
N HIS A 466 2.00 -33.13 -1.03
CA HIS A 466 2.88 -32.64 -2.10
C HIS A 466 3.62 -33.79 -2.82
N LYS A 467 3.65 -34.98 -2.23
CA LYS A 467 4.47 -36.12 -2.68
C LYS A 467 4.21 -36.55 -4.12
N PRO A 468 2.96 -36.63 -4.64
CA PRO A 468 2.72 -37.01 -6.04
C PRO A 468 3.38 -36.06 -7.06
N VAL A 469 3.47 -34.77 -6.75
CA VAL A 469 4.16 -33.78 -7.60
C VAL A 469 5.66 -33.99 -7.53
N THR A 470 6.20 -34.13 -6.31
CA THR A 470 7.64 -34.33 -6.08
C THR A 470 8.13 -35.65 -6.66
N ASP A 471 7.38 -36.74 -6.52
CA ASP A 471 7.69 -38.05 -7.09
C ASP A 471 7.66 -38.01 -8.62
N ALA A 472 6.68 -37.33 -9.23
CA ALA A 472 6.58 -37.17 -10.68
C ALA A 472 7.74 -36.33 -11.26
N LEU A 473 8.14 -35.25 -10.57
CA LEU A 473 9.32 -34.46 -10.93
C LEU A 473 10.61 -35.28 -10.80
N THR A 474 10.76 -36.00 -9.68
CA THR A 474 11.91 -36.89 -9.42
C THR A 474 12.01 -37.99 -10.48
N GLY A 475 10.87 -38.53 -10.92
CA GLY A 475 10.77 -39.51 -12.00
C GLY A 475 10.83 -38.93 -13.42
N ALA A 476 11.09 -37.63 -13.58
CA ALA A 476 11.11 -36.90 -14.86
C ALA A 476 9.81 -37.03 -15.69
N ASN A 477 8.67 -37.30 -15.04
CA ASN A 477 7.35 -37.38 -15.64
C ASN A 477 6.62 -36.03 -15.52
N TYR A 478 7.10 -35.03 -16.26
CA TYR A 478 6.58 -33.66 -16.20
C TYR A 478 5.09 -33.52 -16.53
N PRO A 479 4.51 -34.25 -17.50
CA PRO A 479 3.07 -34.22 -17.71
C PRO A 479 2.28 -34.67 -16.48
N ALA A 480 2.74 -35.70 -15.76
CA ALA A 480 2.10 -36.15 -14.52
C ALA A 480 2.28 -35.14 -13.38
N ALA A 481 3.45 -34.49 -13.27
CA ALA A 481 3.67 -33.42 -12.30
C ALA A 481 2.71 -32.24 -12.54
N VAL A 482 2.54 -31.83 -13.81
CA VAL A 482 1.60 -30.78 -14.20
C VAL A 482 0.15 -31.17 -13.91
N ALA A 483 -0.22 -32.43 -14.14
CA ALA A 483 -1.57 -32.93 -13.86
C ALA A 483 -1.88 -33.09 -12.37
N ALA A 484 -0.88 -33.45 -11.54
CA ALA A 484 -1.06 -33.67 -10.10
C ALA A 484 -1.06 -32.35 -9.29
N ALA A 485 -0.40 -31.30 -9.79
CA ALA A 485 -0.23 -30.05 -9.05
C ALA A 485 -1.54 -29.39 -8.58
N PRO A 486 -2.63 -29.31 -9.37
CA PRO A 486 -3.87 -28.71 -8.91
C PRO A 486 -4.48 -29.44 -7.70
N GLY A 487 -4.56 -30.78 -7.74
CA GLY A 487 -5.16 -31.56 -6.65
C GLY A 487 -4.29 -31.57 -5.38
N ALA A 488 -2.96 -31.61 -5.54
CA ALA A 488 -2.05 -31.48 -4.40
C ALA A 488 -2.15 -30.09 -3.75
N LEU A 489 -2.33 -29.04 -4.55
CA LEU A 489 -2.50 -27.67 -4.05
C LEU A 489 -3.82 -27.54 -3.28
N GLU A 490 -4.92 -28.06 -3.83
CA GLU A 490 -6.24 -28.03 -3.19
C GLU A 490 -6.22 -28.69 -1.80
N LEU A 491 -5.59 -29.86 -1.68
CA LEU A 491 -5.44 -30.53 -0.39
C LEU A 491 -4.59 -29.73 0.60
N LEU A 492 -3.48 -29.14 0.14
CA LEU A 492 -2.63 -28.29 0.98
C LEU A 492 -3.32 -26.98 1.37
N GLN A 493 -4.16 -26.40 0.51
CA GLN A 493 -4.94 -25.20 0.82
C GLN A 493 -5.99 -25.45 1.92
N ALA A 494 -6.47 -26.69 2.08
CA ALA A 494 -7.40 -27.07 3.15
C ALA A 494 -6.72 -27.40 4.49
N MET A 495 -5.40 -27.62 4.52
CA MET A 495 -4.66 -27.99 5.73
C MET A 495 -4.57 -26.89 6.79
N PRO A 496 -4.36 -25.61 6.47
CA PRO A 496 -4.32 -24.53 7.45
C PRO A 496 -5.54 -24.52 8.38
N ASP A 497 -6.76 -24.63 7.83
CA ASP A 497 -8.01 -24.63 8.60
C ASP A 497 -8.09 -25.84 9.53
N TYR A 498 -7.78 -27.04 9.01
CA TYR A 498 -7.77 -28.27 9.79
C TYR A 498 -6.76 -28.20 10.96
N LEU A 499 -5.53 -27.78 10.68
CA LEU A 499 -4.47 -27.71 11.70
C LEU A 499 -4.79 -26.67 12.77
N ALA A 500 -5.36 -25.53 12.39
CA ALA A 500 -5.81 -24.51 13.34
C ALA A 500 -6.93 -25.02 14.26
N LEU A 501 -7.91 -25.73 13.70
CA LEU A 501 -9.02 -26.29 14.47
C LEU A 501 -8.56 -27.42 15.40
N ARG A 502 -7.65 -28.29 14.92
CA ARG A 502 -7.02 -29.34 15.74
C ARG A 502 -6.25 -28.75 16.92
N GLN A 503 -5.49 -27.68 16.71
CA GLN A 503 -4.78 -27.00 17.80
C GLN A 503 -5.78 -26.40 18.81
N THR A 504 -6.87 -25.82 18.33
CA THR A 504 -7.94 -25.28 19.18
C THR A 504 -8.57 -26.36 20.06
N ALA A 505 -8.82 -27.55 19.50
CA ALA A 505 -9.33 -28.70 20.24
C ALA A 505 -8.32 -29.21 21.29
N LEU A 506 -7.03 -29.27 20.96
CA LEU A 506 -5.96 -29.66 21.89
C LEU A 506 -5.83 -28.67 23.06
N ASP A 507 -5.93 -27.38 22.76
CA ASP A 507 -5.87 -26.33 23.75
C ASP A 507 -7.07 -26.35 24.69
N LEU A 508 -8.28 -26.56 24.14
CA LEU A 508 -9.48 -26.76 24.92
C LEU A 508 -9.36 -27.98 25.83
N LEU A 509 -8.84 -29.10 25.29
CA LEU A 509 -8.60 -30.31 26.06
C LEU A 509 -7.66 -30.04 27.25
N ALA A 510 -6.67 -29.16 27.09
CA ALA A 510 -5.78 -28.76 28.18
C ALA A 510 -6.50 -27.92 29.25
N ALA A 511 -7.39 -26.99 28.84
CA ALA A 511 -8.10 -26.06 29.71
C ALA A 511 -9.30 -26.66 30.47
N LEU A 512 -9.86 -27.79 30.01
CA LEU A 512 -11.00 -28.42 30.68
C LEU A 512 -10.64 -28.84 32.12
N PRO A 513 -11.52 -28.62 33.12
CA PRO A 513 -11.30 -29.12 34.47
C PRO A 513 -11.22 -30.66 34.48
N GLY A 514 -10.62 -31.23 35.55
CA GLY A 514 -10.48 -32.68 35.69
C GLY A 514 -11.80 -33.44 35.85
N ASP A 515 -12.88 -32.74 36.18
CA ASP A 515 -14.22 -33.27 36.44
C ASP A 515 -15.26 -32.44 35.65
N PRO A 516 -16.15 -33.05 34.84
CA PRO A 516 -16.29 -34.49 34.56
C PRO A 516 -15.28 -35.03 33.54
N ALA A 517 -14.67 -36.18 33.86
CA ALA A 517 -13.65 -36.83 33.04
C ALA A 517 -14.13 -37.22 31.63
N GLU A 518 -15.43 -37.46 31.46
CA GLU A 518 -16.06 -37.87 30.20
C GLU A 518 -15.91 -36.82 29.09
N LEU A 519 -15.94 -35.52 29.44
CA LEU A 519 -15.73 -34.44 28.48
C LEU A 519 -14.30 -34.42 27.92
N ARG A 520 -13.29 -34.73 28.74
CA ARG A 520 -11.91 -34.82 28.25
C ARG A 520 -11.72 -36.03 27.34
N SER A 521 -12.32 -37.17 27.68
CA SER A 521 -12.22 -38.39 26.86
C SER A 521 -12.87 -38.24 25.48
N THR A 522 -14.09 -37.70 25.41
CA THR A 522 -14.85 -37.52 24.16
C THR A 522 -14.11 -36.61 23.17
N LEU A 523 -13.57 -35.49 23.65
CA LEU A 523 -12.79 -34.57 22.82
C LEU A 523 -11.46 -35.20 22.36
N GLY A 524 -10.79 -35.96 23.24
CA GLY A 524 -9.57 -36.69 22.90
C GLY A 524 -9.78 -37.71 21.76
N ASP A 525 -10.86 -38.49 21.83
CA ASP A 525 -11.19 -39.48 20.80
C ASP A 525 -11.57 -38.84 19.46
N ALA A 526 -12.32 -37.72 19.50
CA ALA A 526 -12.66 -36.96 18.31
C ALA A 526 -11.41 -36.45 17.58
N ILE A 527 -10.44 -35.86 18.30
CA ILE A 527 -9.17 -35.38 17.73
C ILE A 527 -8.42 -36.51 17.02
N GLN A 528 -8.36 -37.71 17.61
CA GLN A 528 -7.70 -38.85 16.98
C GLN A 528 -8.43 -39.32 15.72
N SER A 529 -9.76 -39.40 15.76
CA SER A 529 -10.58 -39.86 14.64
C SER A 529 -10.43 -38.96 13.41
N VAL A 530 -10.47 -37.63 13.58
CA VAL A 530 -10.36 -36.69 12.46
C VAL A 530 -8.94 -36.60 11.88
N ASP A 531 -7.90 -36.87 12.67
CA ASP A 531 -6.50 -37.00 12.18
C ASP A 531 -6.38 -38.15 11.17
N LEU A 532 -7.08 -39.26 11.41
CA LEU A 532 -7.17 -40.36 10.45
C LEU A 532 -7.90 -39.96 9.16
N THR A 533 -8.99 -39.19 9.27
CA THR A 533 -9.73 -38.67 8.10
C THR A 533 -8.86 -37.73 7.25
N ALA A 534 -8.15 -36.79 7.87
CA ALA A 534 -7.25 -35.88 7.18
C ALA A 534 -6.12 -36.65 6.46
N ARG A 535 -5.49 -37.62 7.15
CA ARG A 535 -4.50 -38.52 6.54
C ARG A 535 -5.05 -39.38 5.40
N GLY A 536 -6.35 -39.66 5.41
CA GLY A 536 -7.07 -40.34 4.34
C GLY A 536 -7.30 -39.51 3.07
N GLY A 537 -6.87 -38.24 3.05
CA GLY A 537 -7.00 -37.35 1.89
C GLY A 537 -8.25 -36.46 1.92
N ASP A 538 -8.87 -36.28 3.10
CA ASP A 538 -10.05 -35.42 3.25
C ASP A 538 -9.91 -34.45 4.45
N PRO A 539 -8.96 -33.50 4.38
CA PRO A 539 -8.78 -32.50 5.44
C PRO A 539 -10.01 -31.60 5.62
N ALA A 540 -10.77 -31.34 4.55
CA ALA A 540 -12.00 -30.55 4.62
C ALA A 540 -13.08 -31.24 5.47
N LYS A 541 -13.28 -32.55 5.27
CA LYS A 541 -14.19 -33.33 6.13
C LYS A 541 -13.66 -33.47 7.55
N ALA A 542 -12.36 -33.68 7.74
CA ALA A 542 -11.76 -33.72 9.07
C ALA A 542 -12.03 -32.43 9.87
N THR A 543 -11.93 -31.27 9.19
CA THR A 543 -12.34 -29.98 9.75
C THR A 543 -13.82 -29.97 10.11
N ALA A 544 -14.71 -30.38 9.20
CA ALA A 544 -16.14 -30.38 9.44
C ALA A 544 -16.57 -31.31 10.60
N ASP A 545 -15.99 -32.51 10.66
CA ASP A 545 -16.27 -33.49 11.72
C ASP A 545 -15.80 -32.98 13.09
N LEU A 546 -14.59 -32.40 13.17
CA LEU A 546 -14.08 -31.82 14.40
C LEU A 546 -14.86 -30.58 14.83
N GLN A 547 -15.24 -29.74 13.87
CA GLN A 547 -16.07 -28.57 14.11
C GLN A 547 -17.43 -28.99 14.68
N GLY A 548 -18.03 -30.06 14.15
CA GLY A 548 -19.28 -30.62 14.67
C GLY A 548 -19.19 -31.06 16.13
N VAL A 549 -18.04 -31.61 16.56
CA VAL A 549 -17.80 -31.95 17.98
C VAL A 549 -17.65 -30.69 18.83
N LEU A 550 -16.89 -29.70 18.35
CA LEU A 550 -16.65 -28.44 19.05
C LEU A 550 -17.89 -27.53 19.14
N ASP A 551 -18.78 -27.61 18.16
CA ASP A 551 -20.07 -26.91 18.14
C ASP A 551 -21.09 -27.50 19.15
N GLY A 552 -20.77 -28.68 19.70
CA GLY A 552 -21.49 -29.29 20.81
C GLY A 552 -21.58 -28.39 22.06
N THR A 553 -22.63 -28.58 22.85
CA THR A 553 -22.99 -27.69 23.97
C THR A 553 -22.03 -27.65 25.14
N ASP A 554 -21.06 -28.54 25.20
CA ASP A 554 -20.14 -28.64 26.33
C ASP A 554 -18.78 -27.97 26.04
N TYR A 555 -18.50 -27.66 24.77
CA TYR A 555 -17.20 -27.16 24.32
C TYR A 555 -17.26 -25.76 23.69
N LEU A 556 -18.36 -25.45 22.98
CA LEU A 556 -18.45 -24.24 22.15
C LEU A 556 -18.13 -22.96 22.93
N ASP A 557 -18.70 -22.80 24.13
CA ASP A 557 -18.60 -21.54 24.89
C ASP A 557 -17.18 -21.27 25.39
N LEU A 558 -16.53 -22.30 25.97
CA LEU A 558 -15.15 -22.21 26.43
C LEU A 558 -14.19 -22.02 25.25
N MET A 559 -14.41 -22.75 24.15
CA MET A 559 -13.62 -22.62 22.94
C MET A 559 -13.68 -21.18 22.38
N LEU A 560 -14.88 -20.60 22.25
CA LEU A 560 -15.05 -19.23 21.76
C LEU A 560 -14.40 -18.22 22.71
N ALA A 561 -14.56 -18.38 24.03
CA ALA A 561 -13.94 -17.50 25.03
C ALA A 561 -12.40 -17.54 24.97
N MET A 562 -11.81 -18.74 24.88
CA MET A 562 -10.36 -18.93 24.74
C MET A 562 -9.84 -18.32 23.44
N SER A 563 -10.51 -18.60 22.31
CA SER A 563 -10.13 -18.07 21.00
C SER A 563 -10.15 -16.54 20.98
N ASP A 564 -11.22 -15.92 21.48
CA ASP A 564 -11.37 -14.47 21.50
C ASP A 564 -10.40 -13.81 22.49
N TYR A 565 -10.17 -14.42 23.67
CA TYR A 565 -9.16 -13.99 24.63
C TYR A 565 -7.76 -14.00 23.99
N ARG A 566 -7.35 -15.10 23.36
CA ARG A 566 -6.01 -15.21 22.74
C ARG A 566 -5.82 -14.22 21.60
N ALA A 567 -6.82 -14.06 20.74
CA ALA A 567 -6.79 -13.07 19.67
C ALA A 567 -6.64 -11.63 20.24
N LYS A 568 -7.36 -11.32 21.32
CA LYS A 568 -7.26 -10.03 22.01
C LYS A 568 -5.92 -9.85 22.71
N LEU A 569 -5.45 -10.85 23.44
CA LEU A 569 -4.19 -10.83 24.18
C LEU A 569 -3.02 -10.57 23.22
N ALA A 570 -2.96 -11.27 22.09
CA ALA A 570 -1.93 -11.05 21.08
C ALA A 570 -1.91 -9.60 20.57
N LYS A 571 -3.09 -9.02 20.31
CA LYS A 571 -3.22 -7.60 19.94
C LYS A 571 -2.76 -6.67 21.07
N VAL A 572 -3.18 -6.94 22.30
CA VAL A 572 -2.87 -6.12 23.47
C VAL A 572 -1.38 -6.18 23.81
N GLN A 573 -0.75 -7.35 23.83
CA GLN A 573 0.68 -7.53 24.09
C GLN A 573 1.54 -6.78 23.07
N LYS A 574 1.12 -6.78 21.79
CA LYS A 574 1.79 -6.01 20.74
C LYS A 574 1.72 -4.51 20.99
N GLU A 575 0.53 -3.98 21.31
CA GLU A 575 0.36 -2.56 21.61
C GLU A 575 1.01 -2.16 22.93
N HIS A 576 0.98 -3.03 23.94
CA HIS A 576 1.65 -2.85 25.22
C HIS A 576 3.16 -2.70 25.04
N SER A 577 3.78 -3.64 24.32
CA SER A 577 5.22 -3.61 24.03
C SER A 577 5.63 -2.36 23.25
N ARG A 578 4.78 -1.88 22.33
CA ARG A 578 5.00 -0.64 21.59
C ARG A 578 4.94 0.57 22.53
N THR A 579 3.88 0.70 23.32
CA THR A 579 3.69 1.83 24.24
C THR A 579 4.82 1.95 25.26
N LYS A 580 5.30 0.83 25.84
CA LYS A 580 6.41 0.84 26.79
C LYS A 580 7.69 1.47 26.23
N LYS A 581 8.03 1.20 24.96
CA LYS A 581 9.23 1.77 24.31
C LYS A 581 9.23 3.30 24.28
N TYR A 582 8.06 3.92 24.21
CA TYR A 582 7.90 5.38 24.15
C TYR A 582 7.74 6.01 25.55
N LEU A 583 7.17 5.27 26.51
CA LEU A 583 6.81 5.82 27.81
C LEU A 583 8.04 6.27 28.61
N LYS A 584 9.11 5.44 28.64
CA LYS A 584 10.39 5.70 29.33
C LYS A 584 10.19 6.29 30.73
N LEU A 585 9.28 5.68 31.50
CA LEU A 585 8.90 6.10 32.84
C LEU A 585 8.61 4.85 33.68
N ALA A 586 9.62 4.36 34.39
CA ALA A 586 9.64 3.03 35.00
C ALA A 586 8.43 2.70 35.88
N GLU A 587 7.95 3.66 36.70
CA GLU A 587 6.80 3.45 37.58
C GLU A 587 5.48 3.29 36.79
N ALA A 588 5.30 4.07 35.72
CA ALA A 588 4.15 3.95 34.84
C ALA A 588 4.20 2.66 34.00
N GLU A 589 5.40 2.25 33.56
CA GLU A 589 5.62 0.97 32.89
C GLU A 589 5.27 -0.22 33.80
N ALA A 590 5.72 -0.20 35.07
CA ALA A 590 5.40 -1.23 36.05
C ALA A 590 3.88 -1.34 36.31
N ALA A 591 3.17 -0.21 36.31
CA ALA A 591 1.72 -0.21 36.46
C ALA A 591 0.99 -0.82 35.25
N LEU A 592 1.46 -0.55 34.03
CA LEU A 592 0.96 -1.23 32.82
C LEU A 592 1.25 -2.73 32.87
N ASP A 593 2.45 -3.14 33.27
CA ASP A 593 2.83 -4.56 33.41
C ASP A 593 1.91 -5.27 34.41
N ALA A 594 1.67 -4.66 35.57
CA ALA A 594 0.77 -5.20 36.59
C ALA A 594 -0.66 -5.37 36.05
N SER A 595 -1.18 -4.37 35.31
CA SER A 595 -2.51 -4.44 34.72
C SER A 595 -2.65 -5.55 33.66
N LEU A 596 -1.64 -5.72 32.79
CA LEU A 596 -1.64 -6.82 31.82
C LEU A 596 -1.54 -8.17 32.52
N LYS A 597 -0.68 -8.27 33.55
CA LYS A 597 -0.53 -9.49 34.35
C LYS A 597 -1.82 -9.89 35.05
N THR A 598 -2.56 -8.95 35.63
CA THR A 598 -3.89 -9.23 36.21
C THR A 598 -4.84 -9.84 35.19
N ALA A 599 -4.80 -9.40 33.92
CA ALA A 599 -5.61 -9.98 32.87
C ALA A 599 -5.13 -11.38 32.43
N THR A 600 -3.82 -11.66 32.43
CA THR A 600 -3.30 -12.99 32.08
C THR A 600 -3.51 -14.01 33.18
N ASP A 601 -3.25 -13.66 34.44
CA ASP A 601 -3.44 -14.55 35.59
C ASP A 601 -4.92 -14.99 35.70
N ARG A 602 -5.85 -14.08 35.38
CA ARG A 602 -7.29 -14.38 35.32
C ARG A 602 -7.67 -15.45 34.29
N ALA A 603 -6.90 -15.59 33.22
CA ALA A 603 -7.14 -16.62 32.20
C ALA A 603 -6.36 -17.90 32.50
N ASP A 604 -5.07 -17.76 32.83
CA ASP A 604 -4.13 -18.87 32.92
C ASP A 604 -4.24 -19.62 34.27
N ASP A 605 -4.48 -18.90 35.37
CA ASP A 605 -4.57 -19.49 36.71
C ASP A 605 -6.03 -19.77 37.11
N ASP A 606 -6.95 -18.85 36.84
CA ASP A 606 -8.36 -18.96 37.26
C ASP A 606 -9.26 -19.64 36.20
N GLY A 607 -8.82 -19.77 34.94
CA GLY A 607 -9.65 -20.26 33.83
C GLY A 607 -10.80 -19.32 33.43
N GLU A 608 -10.79 -18.07 33.89
CA GLU A 608 -11.87 -17.09 33.69
C GLU A 608 -11.62 -16.22 32.44
N TYR A 609 -11.60 -16.84 31.26
CA TYR A 609 -11.32 -16.19 29.98
C TYR A 609 -12.24 -15.00 29.63
N GLY A 610 -13.49 -15.01 30.09
CA GLY A 610 -14.43 -13.89 29.91
C GLY A 610 -14.03 -12.63 30.68
N ASP A 611 -13.72 -12.79 31.97
CA ASP A 611 -13.26 -11.70 32.84
C ASP A 611 -11.87 -11.20 32.40
N ALA A 612 -10.97 -12.11 32.05
CA ALA A 612 -9.67 -11.80 31.47
C ALA A 612 -9.79 -10.91 30.23
N PHE A 613 -10.76 -11.19 29.34
CA PHE A 613 -11.01 -10.33 28.19
C PHE A 613 -11.43 -8.91 28.59
N LEU A 614 -12.34 -8.76 29.56
CA LEU A 614 -12.78 -7.44 30.02
C LEU A 614 -11.63 -6.64 30.64
N LEU A 615 -10.75 -7.31 31.37
CA LEU A 615 -9.52 -6.72 31.89
C LEU A 615 -8.58 -6.29 30.74
N LEU A 616 -8.48 -7.06 29.66
CA LEU A 616 -7.75 -6.66 28.45
C LEU A 616 -8.39 -5.45 27.75
N ASP A 617 -9.71 -5.26 27.81
CA ASP A 617 -10.38 -4.04 27.29
C ASP A 617 -10.05 -2.80 28.13
N ALA A 618 -10.07 -2.94 29.45
CA ALA A 618 -9.63 -1.88 30.36
C ALA A 618 -8.15 -1.53 30.10
N HIS A 619 -7.29 -2.54 29.97
CA HIS A 619 -5.87 -2.36 29.66
C HIS A 619 -5.66 -1.69 28.29
N LEU A 620 -6.38 -2.11 27.25
CA LEU A 620 -6.29 -1.49 25.93
C LEU A 620 -6.73 -0.02 25.96
N THR A 621 -7.71 0.32 26.79
CA THR A 621 -8.14 1.72 27.01
C THR A 621 -7.02 2.52 27.67
N LEU A 622 -6.34 1.97 28.68
CA LEU A 622 -5.16 2.58 29.29
C LEU A 622 -4.05 2.81 28.27
N LEU A 623 -3.74 1.82 27.42
CA LEU A 623 -2.72 1.95 26.36
C LEU A 623 -3.04 3.08 25.36
N LYS A 624 -4.31 3.24 25.00
CA LYS A 624 -4.78 4.34 24.12
C LYS A 624 -4.59 5.72 24.74
N GLN A 625 -4.57 5.83 26.07
CA GLN A 625 -4.30 7.08 26.79
C GLN A 625 -2.80 7.28 27.00
N ALA A 626 -2.07 6.21 27.32
CA ALA A 626 -0.64 6.25 27.62
C ALA A 626 0.21 6.70 26.42
N LYS A 627 -0.09 6.23 25.20
CA LYS A 627 0.69 6.57 24.00
C LYS A 627 0.65 8.09 23.69
N PRO A 628 -0.52 8.73 23.54
CA PRO A 628 -0.58 10.18 23.34
C PRO A 628 0.03 11.00 24.49
N MET A 629 -0.05 10.51 25.74
CA MET A 629 0.60 11.12 26.89
C MET A 629 2.13 11.07 26.76
N ALA A 630 2.70 9.90 26.49
CA ALA A 630 4.14 9.70 26.31
C ALA A 630 4.70 10.61 25.20
N THR A 631 3.96 10.74 24.09
CA THR A 631 4.26 11.70 23.03
C THR A 631 4.30 13.14 23.56
N ALA A 632 3.25 13.58 24.26
CA ALA A 632 3.17 14.95 24.78
C ALA A 632 4.33 15.25 25.75
N ARG A 633 4.67 14.30 26.63
CA ARG A 633 5.82 14.37 27.52
C ARG A 633 7.14 14.55 26.77
N TYR A 634 7.39 13.68 25.80
CA TYR A 634 8.62 13.70 25.00
C TYR A 634 8.82 15.06 24.31
N GLN A 635 7.76 15.63 23.75
CA GLN A 635 7.80 16.94 23.10
C GLN A 635 8.05 18.09 24.05
N VAL A 636 7.35 18.12 25.19
CA VAL A 636 7.55 19.16 26.22
C VAL A 636 8.99 19.15 26.72
N GLN A 637 9.57 17.96 26.92
CA GLN A 637 10.98 17.80 27.28
C GLN A 637 11.92 18.25 26.15
N GLY A 638 11.59 17.94 24.89
CA GLY A 638 12.33 18.41 23.72
C GLY A 638 12.32 19.94 23.61
N ILE A 639 11.15 20.57 23.72
CA ILE A 639 11.02 22.03 23.69
C ILE A 639 11.82 22.68 24.82
N LEU A 640 11.70 22.17 26.05
CA LEU A 640 12.47 22.69 27.18
C LEU A 640 13.98 22.64 26.90
N LYS A 641 14.49 21.52 26.38
CA LYS A 641 15.90 21.38 26.01
C LYS A 641 16.31 22.31 24.87
N ALA A 642 15.44 22.50 23.88
CA ALA A 642 15.68 23.43 22.78
C ALA A 642 15.82 24.87 23.30
N LEU A 643 14.91 25.30 24.18
CA LEU A 643 14.94 26.61 24.82
C LEU A 643 16.19 26.79 25.70
N GLN A 644 16.59 25.76 26.43
CA GLN A 644 17.84 25.74 27.21
C GLN A 644 19.07 25.87 26.30
N ARG A 645 19.12 25.16 25.16
CA ARG A 645 20.23 25.26 24.20
C ARG A 645 20.30 26.65 23.56
N ALA A 646 19.15 27.26 23.30
CA ALA A 646 19.07 28.66 22.84
C ALA A 646 19.41 29.68 23.93
N SER A 647 19.86 29.25 25.13
CA SER A 647 20.22 30.12 26.25
C SER A 647 19.07 31.02 26.73
N THR A 648 17.82 30.51 26.64
CA THR A 648 16.66 31.19 27.26
C THR A 648 16.88 31.29 28.78
N ASP A 649 16.50 32.43 29.36
CA ASP A 649 16.67 32.71 30.79
C ASP A 649 16.05 31.61 31.67
N ALA A 650 16.84 31.10 32.62
CA ALA A 650 16.43 30.04 33.53
C ALA A 650 15.19 30.44 34.35
N ASP A 651 15.09 31.70 34.77
CA ASP A 651 13.94 32.21 35.53
C ASP A 651 12.62 32.11 34.74
N MET A 652 12.69 32.12 33.40
CA MET A 652 11.54 31.92 32.53
C MET A 652 11.19 30.42 32.35
N LEU A 653 12.16 29.52 32.50
CA LEU A 653 11.99 28.09 32.29
C LEU A 653 11.60 27.33 33.57
N ASP A 654 12.04 27.79 34.73
CA ASP A 654 11.81 27.14 36.03
C ASP A 654 10.34 26.81 36.33
N PRO A 655 9.34 27.69 36.06
CA PRO A 655 7.93 27.36 36.25
C PRO A 655 7.48 26.15 35.43
N PHE A 656 8.05 25.93 34.25
CA PHE A 656 7.73 24.79 33.38
C PHE A 656 8.38 23.50 33.89
N VAL A 657 9.61 23.57 34.41
CA VAL A 657 10.30 22.41 35.00
C VAL A 657 9.47 21.79 36.13
N VAL A 658 8.91 22.64 37.01
CA VAL A 658 8.03 22.19 38.11
C VAL A 658 6.76 21.52 37.57
N ARG A 659 6.07 22.17 36.62
CA ARG A 659 4.83 21.63 36.02
C ARG A 659 5.06 20.31 35.27
N ILE A 660 6.22 20.14 34.63
CA ILE A 660 6.60 18.88 33.98
C ILE A 660 6.70 17.76 35.01
N ALA A 661 7.37 18.01 36.15
CA ALA A 661 7.48 17.02 37.22
C ALA A 661 6.12 16.66 37.82
N ASP A 662 5.21 17.63 37.98
CA ASP A 662 3.85 17.38 38.46
C ASP A 662 3.04 16.52 37.47
N ALA A 663 3.13 16.81 36.16
CA ALA A 663 2.48 16.02 35.12
C ALA A 663 3.03 14.58 35.05
N GLU A 664 4.35 14.39 35.22
CA GLU A 664 4.94 13.06 35.39
C GLU A 664 4.43 12.36 36.65
N GLY A 665 4.19 13.11 37.73
CA GLY A 665 3.57 12.64 38.97
C GLY A 665 2.20 11.99 38.75
N GLU A 666 1.38 12.55 37.86
CA GLU A 666 0.08 11.97 37.48
C GLU A 666 0.23 10.75 36.57
N ALA A 667 1.18 10.76 35.63
CA ALA A 667 1.47 9.62 34.76
C ALA A 667 1.91 8.37 35.56
N LYS A 668 2.60 8.57 36.69
CA LYS A 668 3.02 7.50 37.62
C LYS A 668 1.85 6.89 38.40
N LYS A 669 0.72 7.60 38.51
CA LYS A 669 -0.54 7.13 39.12
C LYS A 669 -1.48 6.48 38.09
N PRO A 670 -0.91 5.90 37.03
CA PRO A 670 -1.54 5.68 35.71
C PRO A 670 -2.64 6.65 35.22
N ASP A 671 -2.68 7.92 35.64
CA ASP A 671 -3.66 8.90 35.13
C ASP A 671 -3.14 9.58 33.87
N PHE A 672 -3.06 8.78 32.79
CA PHE A 672 -2.50 9.22 31.52
C PHE A 672 -3.31 10.33 30.85
N ALA A 673 -4.63 10.36 31.06
CA ALA A 673 -5.50 11.39 30.48
C ALA A 673 -5.23 12.76 31.10
N LYS A 674 -5.12 12.82 32.43
CA LYS A 674 -4.76 14.04 33.15
C LYS A 674 -3.35 14.48 32.81
N ALA A 675 -2.36 13.58 32.91
CA ALA A 675 -0.97 13.89 32.58
C ALA A 675 -0.80 14.42 31.15
N LYS A 676 -1.50 13.83 30.17
CA LYS A 676 -1.50 14.34 28.79
C LYS A 676 -2.03 15.77 28.72
N THR A 677 -3.16 16.05 29.39
CA THR A 677 -3.77 17.37 29.41
C THR A 677 -2.81 18.40 30.02
N ASP A 678 -2.13 18.02 31.10
CA ASP A 678 -1.14 18.88 31.75
C ASP A 678 0.07 19.15 30.82
N PHE A 679 0.61 18.13 30.13
CA PHE A 679 1.66 18.31 29.13
C PHE A 679 1.23 19.17 27.94
N ASP A 680 0.03 18.97 27.40
CA ASP A 680 -0.48 19.80 26.29
C ASP A 680 -0.65 21.26 26.71
N SER A 681 -1.09 21.52 27.95
CA SER A 681 -1.14 22.87 28.52
C SER A 681 0.24 23.50 28.65
N ILE A 682 1.23 22.75 29.15
CA ILE A 682 2.64 23.19 29.22
C ILE A 682 3.16 23.55 27.82
N ARG A 683 2.90 22.71 26.82
CA ARG A 683 3.29 22.96 25.42
C ARG A 683 2.67 24.23 24.85
N ALA A 684 1.38 24.45 25.11
CA ALA A 684 0.69 25.66 24.65
C ALA A 684 1.34 26.92 25.27
N ASP A 685 1.63 26.87 26.57
CA ASP A 685 2.22 27.98 27.32
C ASP A 685 3.67 28.30 26.88
N PHE A 686 4.40 27.33 26.30
CA PHE A 686 5.71 27.59 25.68
C PHE A 686 5.64 28.43 24.40
N GLY A 687 4.45 28.67 23.82
CA GLY A 687 4.31 29.23 22.47
C GLY A 687 5.01 30.56 22.23
N ALA A 688 4.90 31.50 23.18
CA ALA A 688 5.54 32.82 23.04
C ALA A 688 7.08 32.73 23.05
N LEU A 689 7.64 31.90 23.94
CA LEU A 689 9.08 31.66 24.01
C LEU A 689 9.58 30.96 22.74
N CYS A 690 8.83 29.95 22.28
CA CYS A 690 9.19 29.20 21.08
C CYS A 690 9.17 30.05 19.81
N ALA A 691 8.20 30.96 19.67
CA ALA A 691 8.14 31.85 18.52
C ALA A 691 9.39 32.75 18.42
N SER A 692 9.82 33.35 19.54
CA SER A 692 11.04 34.17 19.58
C SER A 692 12.28 33.34 19.27
N VAL A 693 12.44 32.20 19.94
CA VAL A 693 13.64 31.35 19.80
C VAL A 693 13.73 30.72 18.41
N ALA A 694 12.61 30.36 17.79
CA ALA A 694 12.61 29.86 16.41
C ALA A 694 13.16 30.90 15.43
N LEU A 695 12.74 32.17 15.56
CA LEU A 695 13.26 33.27 14.75
C LEU A 695 14.75 33.51 15.01
N ASP A 696 15.19 33.45 16.28
CA ASP A 696 16.60 33.61 16.63
C ASP A 696 17.47 32.49 16.05
N CYS A 697 17.00 31.23 16.09
CA CYS A 697 17.66 30.09 15.46
C CYS A 697 17.74 30.26 13.93
N GLU A 698 16.63 30.62 13.29
CA GLU A 698 16.57 30.84 11.84
C GLU A 698 17.53 31.96 11.41
N ALA A 699 17.54 33.08 12.13
CA ALA A 699 18.46 34.20 11.88
C ALA A 699 19.93 33.81 12.10
N ALA A 700 20.21 33.01 13.13
CA ALA A 700 21.55 32.51 13.41
C ALA A 700 22.08 31.58 12.31
N ASP A 701 21.22 30.70 11.78
CA ASP A 701 21.55 29.81 10.66
C ASP A 701 21.76 30.62 9.37
N GLY A 702 20.94 31.62 9.10
CA GLY A 702 21.02 32.45 7.88
C GLY A 702 22.14 33.49 7.88
N ALA A 703 22.68 33.88 9.04
CA ALA A 703 23.70 34.93 9.14
C ALA A 703 24.98 34.56 8.37
N GLY A 704 25.21 35.17 7.21
CA GLY A 704 26.38 34.90 6.37
C GLY A 704 26.32 33.56 5.62
N SER A 705 25.16 32.92 5.58
CA SER A 705 24.90 31.59 4.98
C SER A 705 23.79 31.64 3.95
N ASN A 706 23.63 30.56 3.17
CA ASN A 706 22.44 30.32 2.35
C ASN A 706 21.37 29.48 3.08
N ALA A 707 21.63 29.12 4.35
CA ALA A 707 20.68 28.46 5.26
C ALA A 707 19.68 29.46 5.88
N GLY A 708 18.81 29.00 6.78
CA GLY A 708 17.88 29.88 7.51
C GLY A 708 16.66 30.34 6.69
N HIS A 709 16.08 29.44 5.90
CA HIS A 709 14.81 29.66 5.18
C HIS A 709 13.74 28.60 5.49
N SER A 710 13.92 27.81 6.54
CA SER A 710 12.94 26.80 6.94
C SER A 710 11.65 27.43 7.44
N LEU A 711 11.70 28.46 8.29
CA LEU A 711 10.50 29.15 8.77
C LEU A 711 9.79 29.88 7.64
N ASP A 712 10.53 30.55 6.75
CA ASP A 712 9.94 31.27 5.61
C ASP A 712 9.25 30.32 4.61
N ARG A 713 9.71 29.06 4.51
CA ARG A 713 9.22 28.09 3.51
C ARG A 713 8.27 27.04 4.08
N HIS A 714 8.36 26.76 5.38
CA HIS A 714 7.68 25.65 6.06
C HIS A 714 7.21 26.01 7.47
N GLY A 715 7.41 27.25 7.94
CA GLY A 715 6.94 27.70 9.24
C GLY A 715 5.41 27.79 9.33
N PRO A 716 4.88 27.92 10.56
CA PRO A 716 3.44 27.96 10.80
C PRO A 716 2.72 29.15 10.17
N ASP A 717 3.43 30.24 9.91
CA ASP A 717 2.87 31.46 9.30
C ASP A 717 2.79 31.38 7.77
N VAL A 718 3.34 30.34 7.14
CA VAL A 718 3.22 30.13 5.69
C VAL A 718 1.76 29.86 5.33
N SER A 719 1.24 30.61 4.37
CA SER A 719 -0.16 30.47 3.96
C SER A 719 -0.37 29.19 3.14
N ASP A 720 -1.60 28.68 3.17
CA ASP A 720 -1.97 27.52 2.35
C ASP A 720 -1.81 27.81 0.85
N GLU A 721 -2.10 29.05 0.43
CA GLU A 721 -1.94 29.49 -0.95
C GLU A 721 -0.47 29.52 -1.39
N ASP A 722 0.46 29.87 -0.49
CA ASP A 722 1.89 29.83 -0.81
C ASP A 722 2.39 28.40 -1.00
N LEU A 723 1.90 27.44 -0.19
CA LEU A 723 2.22 26.02 -0.36
C LEU A 723 1.67 25.48 -1.70
N ILE A 724 0.43 25.83 -2.04
CA ILE A 724 -0.21 25.45 -3.30
C ILE A 724 0.53 26.09 -4.49
N THR A 725 0.88 27.37 -4.38
CA THR A 725 1.64 28.11 -5.40
C THR A 725 3.01 27.46 -5.64
N ARG A 726 3.68 27.00 -4.58
CA ARG A 726 4.94 26.26 -4.70
C ARG A 726 4.78 24.97 -5.50
N LEU A 727 3.71 24.21 -5.29
CA LEU A 727 3.41 23.01 -6.10
C LEU A 727 3.14 23.36 -7.57
N LYS A 728 2.39 24.44 -7.83
CA LYS A 728 1.97 24.85 -9.17
C LYS A 728 3.08 25.49 -10.01
N THR A 729 4.01 26.18 -9.36
CA THR A 729 5.01 27.02 -10.06
C THR A 729 6.45 26.56 -9.83
N GLY A 730 6.70 25.75 -8.80
CA GLY A 730 8.04 25.44 -8.31
C GLY A 730 8.72 26.61 -7.59
N LYS A 731 8.06 27.74 -7.37
CA LYS A 731 8.64 28.87 -6.64
C LYS A 731 8.34 28.76 -5.14
N PRO A 732 9.35 28.71 -4.24
CA PRO A 732 9.10 28.77 -2.81
C PRO A 732 8.49 30.13 -2.39
N PRO A 733 7.88 30.22 -1.20
CA PRO A 733 7.21 31.45 -0.73
C PRO A 733 8.10 32.70 -0.72
N ASN A 734 9.41 32.52 -0.51
CA ASN A 734 10.39 33.60 -0.45
C ASN A 734 11.20 33.80 -1.75
N ALA A 735 10.75 33.23 -2.88
CA ALA A 735 11.50 33.29 -4.13
C ALA A 735 11.57 34.71 -4.73
N HIS A 736 12.76 35.12 -5.16
CA HIS A 736 12.95 36.27 -6.04
C HIS A 736 12.55 35.96 -7.49
N SER A 737 12.48 37.00 -8.32
CA SER A 737 12.01 36.88 -9.71
C SER A 737 12.87 35.95 -10.56
N ASP A 738 14.17 35.98 -10.31
CA ASP A 738 15.27 35.30 -11.00
C ASP A 738 15.71 33.99 -10.32
N ASP A 739 15.11 33.64 -9.17
CA ASP A 739 15.40 32.38 -8.50
C ASP A 739 15.00 31.16 -9.34
N GLU A 740 15.83 30.12 -9.25
CA GLU A 740 15.56 28.83 -9.88
C GLU A 740 14.30 28.16 -9.28
N ARG A 741 13.56 27.43 -10.13
CA ARG A 741 12.38 26.68 -9.70
C ARG A 741 12.81 25.45 -8.88
N SER A 742 12.35 25.39 -7.64
CA SER A 742 12.42 24.23 -6.74
C SER A 742 11.22 23.31 -6.96
N TYR A 743 11.30 22.42 -7.94
CA TYR A 743 10.26 21.42 -8.20
C TYR A 743 10.09 20.45 -7.01
N THR A 744 8.95 20.53 -6.33
CA THR A 744 8.63 19.69 -5.17
C THR A 744 7.33 18.91 -5.40
N GLY A 745 7.32 17.63 -5.03
CA GLY A 745 6.13 16.77 -5.11
C GLY A 745 5.12 17.02 -3.99
N ALA A 746 5.60 17.57 -2.88
CA ALA A 746 4.79 17.96 -1.74
C ALA A 746 5.26 19.30 -1.15
N SER A 747 4.34 20.07 -0.60
CA SER A 747 4.63 21.32 0.10
C SER A 747 3.95 21.30 1.45
N SER A 748 4.74 21.39 2.53
CA SER A 748 4.28 21.21 3.90
C SER A 748 4.65 22.40 4.78
N LYS A 749 3.90 22.58 5.87
CA LYS A 749 4.21 23.54 6.93
C LYS A 749 3.97 22.94 8.31
N PHE A 750 4.73 23.40 9.30
CA PHE A 750 4.49 23.07 10.69
C PHE A 750 3.20 23.73 11.21
N HIS A 751 2.54 23.12 12.18
CA HIS A 751 1.39 23.71 12.85
C HIS A 751 1.77 24.85 13.79
N SER A 752 2.98 24.82 14.36
CA SER A 752 3.39 25.77 15.39
C SER A 752 4.91 25.93 15.51
N PRO A 753 5.42 27.05 16.07
CA PRO A 753 6.85 27.20 16.35
C PRO A 753 7.39 26.16 17.33
N GLN A 754 6.54 25.66 18.25
CA GLN A 754 6.87 24.57 19.17
C GLN A 754 7.21 23.29 18.41
N ASP A 755 6.45 22.97 17.35
CA ASP A 755 6.69 21.78 16.53
C ASP A 755 8.01 21.89 15.76
N TRP A 756 8.27 23.07 15.22
CA TRP A 756 9.54 23.36 14.53
C TRP A 756 10.73 23.22 15.48
N LEU A 757 10.70 23.87 16.66
CA LEU A 757 11.81 23.78 17.62
C LEU A 757 11.99 22.37 18.19
N ALA A 758 10.90 21.66 18.47
CA ALA A 758 10.97 20.27 18.87
C ALA A 758 11.69 19.44 17.80
N GLY A 759 11.33 19.60 16.52
CA GLY A 759 11.93 18.85 15.41
C GLY A 759 13.44 19.08 15.32
N ARG A 760 13.88 20.35 15.43
CA ARG A 760 15.29 20.72 15.48
C ARG A 760 16.04 20.04 16.62
N GLU A 761 15.46 20.03 17.82
CA GLU A 761 16.07 19.40 18.99
C GLU A 761 16.13 17.87 18.88
N LEU A 762 15.08 17.24 18.36
CA LEU A 762 15.08 15.80 18.13
C LEU A 762 16.17 15.40 17.14
N ALA A 763 16.34 16.17 16.07
CA ALA A 763 17.38 15.94 15.07
C ALA A 763 18.78 16.18 15.64
N ALA A 764 18.96 17.16 16.53
CA ALA A 764 20.23 17.39 17.22
C ALA A 764 20.61 16.24 18.17
N GLN A 765 19.64 15.70 18.91
CA GLN A 765 19.86 14.53 19.76
C GLN A 765 20.20 13.29 18.92
N ALA A 766 19.55 13.15 17.78
CA ALA A 766 19.85 12.15 16.77
C ALA A 766 21.27 12.28 16.20
N ALA A 767 21.69 13.49 15.84
CA ALA A 767 23.05 13.79 15.39
C ALA A 767 24.07 13.36 16.44
N LEU A 768 23.87 13.78 17.69
CA LEU A 768 24.76 13.44 18.80
C LEU A 768 24.85 11.93 19.03
N ALA A 769 23.73 11.20 18.94
CA ALA A 769 23.70 9.75 19.04
C ALA A 769 24.49 9.05 17.92
N ASN A 770 24.64 9.69 16.77
CA ASN A 770 25.47 9.23 15.64
C ASN A 770 26.91 9.80 15.69
N GLY A 771 27.31 10.44 16.80
CA GLY A 771 28.66 10.99 16.98
C GLY A 771 28.86 12.38 16.39
N ILE A 772 27.81 13.03 15.89
CA ILE A 772 27.84 14.37 15.33
C ILE A 772 27.34 15.37 16.38
N ASP A 773 28.26 16.05 17.05
CA ASP A 773 27.91 17.13 17.96
C ASP A 773 27.74 18.44 17.19
N ILE A 774 26.49 18.89 17.02
CA ILE A 774 26.16 20.10 16.27
C ILE A 774 26.57 21.41 16.96
N THR A 775 27.15 21.33 18.17
CA THR A 775 27.59 22.51 18.94
C THR A 775 29.07 22.83 18.77
N VAL A 776 29.83 21.98 18.08
CA VAL A 776 31.27 22.18 17.87
C VAL A 776 31.54 23.31 16.87
N THR A 777 32.67 23.99 17.06
CA THR A 777 33.13 25.11 16.20
C THR A 777 34.34 24.75 15.34
N GLU A 778 34.82 23.51 15.44
CA GLU A 778 35.91 22.97 14.65
C GLU A 778 35.70 21.47 14.39
N MET A 779 35.92 21.04 13.15
CA MET A 779 35.94 19.63 12.75
C MET A 779 37.37 19.12 12.61
N THR A 780 37.60 17.86 12.95
CA THR A 780 38.90 17.22 12.70
C THR A 780 39.00 16.81 11.23
N PHE A 781 40.09 17.15 10.57
CA PHE A 781 40.38 16.71 9.20
C PHE A 781 41.26 15.47 9.24
N THR A 782 40.78 14.35 8.68
CA THR A 782 41.50 13.05 8.73
C THR A 782 42.27 12.71 7.44
N GLY A 783 42.08 13.47 6.36
CA GLY A 783 42.96 13.44 5.17
C GLY A 783 42.27 13.36 3.81
N ASP A 784 41.05 12.83 3.70
CA ASP A 784 40.29 12.79 2.44
C ASP A 784 39.15 13.82 2.46
N PRO A 785 39.32 14.99 1.82
CA PRO A 785 38.34 16.07 1.84
C PRO A 785 37.02 15.74 1.13
N LEU A 786 36.93 14.64 0.39
CA LEU A 786 35.70 14.22 -0.30
C LEU A 786 34.87 13.20 0.50
N THR A 787 35.44 12.61 1.55
CA THR A 787 34.75 11.55 2.32
C THR A 787 34.81 11.73 3.83
N ASP A 788 35.66 12.63 4.36
CA ASP A 788 35.81 12.84 5.81
C ASP A 788 36.37 14.25 6.10
N PRO A 789 35.71 15.08 6.94
CA PRO A 789 34.55 14.76 7.80
C PRO A 789 33.20 14.84 7.08
N ASP A 790 32.20 14.12 7.63
CA ASP A 790 30.80 14.21 7.20
C ASP A 790 30.32 15.68 7.27
N GLU A 791 30.05 16.26 6.11
CA GLU A 791 29.60 17.65 5.94
C GLU A 791 28.09 17.83 6.15
N ASN A 792 27.35 16.72 6.22
CA ASN A 792 25.90 16.70 6.20
C ASN A 792 25.39 15.67 7.21
N ALA A 793 24.40 16.09 8.01
CA ALA A 793 23.70 15.27 8.97
C ALA A 793 22.18 15.42 8.76
N ASP A 794 21.60 14.52 7.96
CA ASP A 794 20.17 14.49 7.66
C ASP A 794 19.43 13.41 8.48
N PHE A 795 18.30 13.81 9.05
CA PHE A 795 17.48 12.96 9.91
C PHE A 795 16.01 13.10 9.55
N THR A 796 15.28 11.98 9.65
CA THR A 796 13.82 12.03 9.73
C THR A 796 13.39 11.68 11.15
N VAL A 797 12.81 12.66 11.85
CA VAL A 797 12.43 12.52 13.26
C VAL A 797 10.93 12.31 13.41
N GLU A 798 10.54 11.39 14.29
CA GLU A 798 9.14 11.07 14.60
C GLU A 798 8.68 11.85 15.84
N HIS A 799 7.69 12.70 15.66
CA HIS A 799 7.10 13.51 16.73
C HIS A 799 6.01 12.77 17.51
N GLY A 800 5.53 11.63 17.02
CA GLY A 800 4.53 10.77 17.68
C GLY A 800 3.10 11.31 17.68
N ARG A 801 2.85 12.47 17.04
CA ARG A 801 1.54 13.10 16.83
C ARG A 801 1.56 14.02 15.60
N PRO A 802 0.40 14.44 15.08
CA PRO A 802 0.31 15.46 14.03
C PRO A 802 1.12 16.72 14.35
N ILE A 803 1.90 17.19 13.37
CA ILE A 803 2.73 18.41 13.46
C ILE A 803 2.55 19.36 12.28
N ASP A 804 1.68 19.05 11.32
CA ASP A 804 1.69 19.74 10.02
C ASP A 804 0.32 20.03 9.37
N LYS A 805 0.40 20.84 8.32
CA LYS A 805 -0.48 20.74 7.16
C LYS A 805 0.38 20.58 5.91
N ALA A 806 -0.05 19.80 4.93
CA ALA A 806 0.67 19.66 3.67
C ALA A 806 -0.25 19.47 2.45
N TYR A 807 0.34 19.66 1.29
CA TYR A 807 -0.29 19.44 -0.01
C TYR A 807 0.60 18.54 -0.85
N ILE A 808 0.03 17.47 -1.41
CA ILE A 808 0.74 16.57 -2.32
C ILE A 808 0.20 16.79 -3.73
N GLY A 809 1.09 17.00 -4.69
CA GLY A 809 0.71 17.10 -6.10
C GLY A 809 0.38 15.75 -6.73
N HIS A 810 -0.71 15.69 -7.50
CA HIS A 810 -1.17 14.47 -8.17
C HIS A 810 -1.07 14.60 -9.69
N LYS A 811 -1.90 15.44 -10.29
CA LYS A 811 -1.85 15.70 -11.73
C LYS A 811 -0.76 16.71 -12.06
N LYS A 812 0.15 16.34 -12.94
CA LYS A 812 1.19 17.26 -13.43
C LYS A 812 0.63 18.21 -14.47
N HIS A 813 1.12 19.45 -14.48
CA HIS A 813 0.87 20.34 -15.61
C HIS A 813 1.43 19.71 -16.90
N VAL A 814 0.89 20.13 -18.04
CA VAL A 814 1.40 19.76 -19.36
C VAL A 814 2.05 20.99 -19.99
N ARG A 815 3.19 20.78 -20.65
CA ARG A 815 3.89 21.79 -21.45
C ARG A 815 4.29 21.21 -22.81
N LEU A 816 4.71 22.06 -23.74
CA LEU A 816 5.31 21.61 -24.99
C LEU A 816 6.83 21.45 -24.82
N ASP A 817 7.41 20.43 -25.45
CA ASP A 817 8.87 20.28 -25.59
C ASP A 817 9.41 21.03 -26.83
N ASP A 818 10.72 20.93 -27.08
CA ASP A 818 11.38 21.60 -28.21
C ASP A 818 10.85 21.13 -29.58
N SER A 819 10.32 19.92 -29.65
CA SER A 819 9.68 19.39 -30.86
C SER A 819 8.22 19.83 -31.01
N GLY A 820 7.64 20.42 -29.96
CA GLY A 820 6.24 20.80 -29.88
C GLY A 820 5.32 19.70 -29.39
N GLU A 821 5.85 18.58 -28.90
CA GLU A 821 5.05 17.50 -28.32
C GLU A 821 4.61 17.88 -26.90
N PRO A 822 3.35 17.61 -26.51
CA PRO A 822 2.91 17.76 -25.13
C PRO A 822 3.59 16.75 -24.22
N ILE A 823 4.24 17.22 -23.16
CA ILE A 823 4.90 16.42 -22.13
C ILE A 823 4.52 16.91 -20.73
N SER A 824 4.57 16.01 -19.74
CA SER A 824 4.35 16.39 -18.34
C SER A 824 5.44 17.34 -17.83
N ASP A 825 5.03 18.40 -17.16
CA ASP A 825 5.92 19.31 -16.45
C ASP A 825 6.32 18.73 -15.08
N LYS A 826 7.22 19.44 -14.38
CA LYS A 826 7.66 19.11 -13.03
C LYS A 826 6.79 19.75 -11.93
N THR A 827 5.76 20.50 -12.29
CA THR A 827 4.80 21.14 -11.38
C THR A 827 3.42 20.50 -11.49
N TYR A 828 2.54 20.78 -10.54
CA TYR A 828 1.26 20.09 -10.38
C TYR A 828 0.07 21.01 -10.56
N GLU A 829 -0.92 20.54 -11.29
CA GLU A 829 -2.20 21.20 -11.51
C GLU A 829 -3.17 20.90 -10.37
N THR A 830 -3.19 19.63 -9.93
CA THR A 830 -4.03 19.18 -8.81
C THR A 830 -3.20 18.73 -7.63
N PHE A 831 -3.82 18.84 -6.47
CA PHE A 831 -3.22 18.51 -5.21
C PHE A 831 -4.25 17.93 -4.23
N GLU A 832 -3.76 17.07 -3.35
CA GLU A 832 -4.47 16.59 -2.17
C GLU A 832 -4.02 17.36 -0.95
N GLU A 833 -4.98 17.82 -0.17
CA GLU A 833 -4.73 18.34 1.16
C GLU A 833 -4.55 17.17 2.13
N ILE A 834 -3.41 17.15 2.80
CA ILE A 834 -3.08 16.16 3.81
C ILE A 834 -2.78 16.84 5.14
N GLU A 835 -3.11 16.14 6.20
CA GLU A 835 -2.86 16.55 7.58
C GLU A 835 -2.58 15.32 8.42
N GLY A 836 -1.90 15.53 9.54
CA GLY A 836 -1.64 14.47 10.51
C GLY A 836 -0.25 13.85 10.38
N LEU A 837 0.61 14.37 9.50
CA LEU A 837 2.02 14.00 9.41
C LEU A 837 2.65 14.14 10.78
N THR A 838 3.36 13.10 11.14
CA THR A 838 4.01 13.01 12.46
C THR A 838 5.53 13.10 12.35
N ARG A 839 6.10 13.29 11.16
CA ARG A 839 7.55 13.26 10.93
C ARG A 839 8.03 14.58 10.36
N ALA A 840 9.23 14.97 10.75
CA ALA A 840 9.95 16.10 10.16
C ALA A 840 11.28 15.62 9.59
N TYR A 841 11.62 16.09 8.39
CA TYR A 841 12.97 16.00 7.85
C TYR A 841 13.74 17.19 8.39
N VAL A 842 14.98 16.96 8.83
CA VAL A 842 15.90 17.99 9.31
C VAL A 842 17.28 17.68 8.75
N ASN A 843 17.93 18.69 8.17
CA ASN A 843 19.27 18.58 7.62
C ASN A 843 20.16 19.68 8.24
N PHE A 844 21.20 19.26 8.94
CA PHE A 844 22.30 20.13 9.35
C PHE A 844 23.48 19.96 8.39
N ILE A 845 24.04 21.06 7.93
CA ILE A 845 25.27 21.06 7.13
C ILE A 845 26.37 21.81 7.87
N TRP A 846 27.61 21.38 7.69
CA TRP A 846 28.77 22.11 8.17
C TRP A 846 29.10 23.25 7.21
N GLU A 847 29.19 24.47 7.74
CA GLU A 847 29.64 25.64 7.00
C GLU A 847 31.02 26.06 7.51
N PRO A 848 32.08 25.97 6.67
CA PRO A 848 33.39 26.47 7.02
C PRO A 848 33.38 27.98 7.29
N GLU A 849 34.15 28.40 8.29
CA GLU A 849 34.40 29.82 8.54
C GLU A 849 35.18 30.44 7.36
N LEU A 850 35.06 31.76 7.16
CA LEU A 850 35.89 32.46 6.20
C LEU A 850 37.37 32.29 6.57
N LEU A 851 38.19 32.00 5.56
CA LEU A 851 39.64 32.05 5.73
C LEU A 851 40.04 33.51 5.92
N PRO A 852 40.78 33.85 6.99
CA PRO A 852 41.03 35.24 7.35
C PRO A 852 41.92 35.92 6.31
N ASP A 853 41.87 37.26 6.30
CA ASP A 853 42.94 38.06 5.70
C ASP A 853 44.24 37.78 6.47
N GLU A 854 45.26 37.30 5.75
CA GLU A 854 46.55 36.97 6.34
C GLU A 854 47.71 37.10 5.36
N THR A 855 48.93 37.18 5.89
CA THR A 855 50.16 37.00 5.11
C THR A 855 50.85 35.74 5.56
N THR A 856 50.93 34.73 4.70
CA THR A 856 51.55 33.44 5.02
C THR A 856 52.92 33.32 4.37
N GLY A 857 53.75 32.42 4.88
CA GLY A 857 55.08 32.14 4.33
C GLY A 857 55.07 31.29 3.05
N HIS A 858 53.90 30.90 2.54
CA HIS A 858 53.74 30.03 1.39
C HIS A 858 52.80 30.66 0.34
N PRO A 859 53.19 30.70 -0.95
CA PRO A 859 54.54 30.42 -1.43
C PRO A 859 55.54 31.47 -0.91
N ALA A 860 56.83 31.13 -0.91
CA ALA A 860 57.89 32.08 -0.56
C ALA A 860 58.25 32.96 -1.76
N PRO A 861 58.52 34.28 -1.59
CA PRO A 861 58.44 35.05 -0.35
C PRO A 861 57.00 35.30 0.09
N GLY A 862 56.79 35.62 1.38
CA GLY A 862 55.47 35.67 2.00
C GLY A 862 54.42 36.41 1.17
N THR A 863 53.29 35.74 0.96
CA THR A 863 52.20 36.17 0.09
C THR A 863 51.01 36.58 0.96
N HIS A 864 50.42 37.73 0.65
CA HIS A 864 49.20 38.20 1.29
C HIS A 864 47.99 37.60 0.58
N TYR A 865 47.05 37.10 1.36
CA TYR A 865 45.78 36.54 0.94
C TYR A 865 44.66 37.32 1.61
N ASP A 866 43.73 37.84 0.80
CA ASP A 866 42.52 38.48 1.32
C ASP A 866 41.61 37.45 2.02
N GLU A 867 40.66 37.96 2.80
CA GLU A 867 39.59 37.14 3.37
C GLU A 867 38.80 36.45 2.25
N GLU A 868 38.55 35.15 2.40
CA GLU A 868 37.91 34.35 1.36
C GLU A 868 36.98 33.29 1.94
N LYS A 869 35.75 33.21 1.41
CA LYS A 869 34.78 32.19 1.77
C LYS A 869 35.03 30.90 0.97
N ALA A 870 35.04 29.76 1.65
CA ALA A 870 35.04 28.44 1.02
C ALA A 870 33.61 28.01 0.67
N GLN A 871 33.46 27.21 -0.39
CA GLN A 871 32.16 26.65 -0.79
C GLN A 871 31.75 25.45 0.08
N ASP A 872 32.71 24.58 0.41
CA ASP A 872 32.57 23.34 1.19
C ASP A 872 33.90 23.00 1.89
N ASN A 873 34.02 21.85 2.59
CA ASN A 873 35.28 21.51 3.26
C ASN A 873 36.40 21.23 2.26
N ALA A 874 36.09 20.68 1.09
CA ALA A 874 37.09 20.40 0.07
C ALA A 874 37.73 21.69 -0.45
N ASP A 875 36.92 22.69 -0.78
CA ASP A 875 37.37 24.02 -1.16
C ASP A 875 38.13 24.71 -0.01
N TYR A 876 37.66 24.56 1.24
CA TYR A 876 38.38 25.07 2.40
C TYR A 876 39.78 24.47 2.52
N VAL A 877 39.90 23.14 2.40
CA VAL A 877 41.18 22.43 2.47
C VAL A 877 42.12 22.83 1.33
N VAL A 878 41.60 22.99 0.11
CA VAL A 878 42.38 23.44 -1.05
C VAL A 878 42.90 24.87 -0.85
N LYS A 879 42.03 25.80 -0.44
CA LYS A 879 42.40 27.19 -0.19
C LYS A 879 43.37 27.31 0.98
N TYR A 880 43.13 26.60 2.08
CA TYR A 880 44.04 26.54 3.22
C TYR A 880 45.42 25.98 2.82
N THR A 881 45.45 24.88 2.06
CA THR A 881 46.72 24.29 1.58
C THR A 881 47.48 25.24 0.67
N THR A 882 46.77 25.99 -0.18
CA THR A 882 47.37 27.03 -1.03
C THR A 882 48.01 28.14 -0.21
N ARG A 883 47.40 28.52 0.92
CA ARG A 883 47.89 29.56 1.84
C ARG A 883 49.04 29.06 2.73
N HIS A 884 48.99 27.82 3.23
CA HIS A 884 49.90 27.35 4.27
C HIS A 884 50.90 26.27 3.83
N GLY A 885 50.76 25.73 2.63
CA GLY A 885 51.61 24.66 2.07
C GLY A 885 51.34 23.26 2.65
N ALA A 886 50.30 23.11 3.47
CA ALA A 886 49.84 21.86 4.06
C ALA A 886 48.33 21.92 4.34
N PRO A 887 47.63 20.77 4.35
CA PRO A 887 46.21 20.74 4.71
C PRO A 887 45.98 21.15 6.16
N PRO A 888 44.79 21.69 6.49
CA PRO A 888 44.48 22.11 7.85
C PRO A 888 44.36 20.90 8.78
N PRO A 889 44.84 20.98 10.03
CA PRO A 889 44.60 19.93 11.02
C PRO A 889 43.12 19.91 11.48
N ARG A 890 42.43 21.05 11.35
CA ARG A 890 41.03 21.25 11.71
C ARG A 890 40.37 22.27 10.80
N ILE A 891 39.11 22.04 10.47
CA ILE A 891 38.29 22.97 9.69
C ILE A 891 37.44 23.76 10.69
N LYS A 892 37.67 25.06 10.80
CA LYS A 892 36.82 25.93 11.62
C LYS A 892 35.52 26.22 10.91
N GLY A 893 34.44 26.35 11.67
CA GLY A 893 33.11 26.54 11.10
C GLY A 893 32.02 26.35 12.13
N ARG A 894 30.83 26.03 11.66
CA ARG A 894 29.67 25.72 12.50
C ARG A 894 28.68 24.84 11.74
N TRP A 895 27.85 24.13 12.48
CA TRP A 895 26.67 23.49 11.91
C TRP A 895 25.54 24.51 11.75
N VAL A 896 24.94 24.55 10.56
CA VAL A 896 23.75 25.34 10.25
C VAL A 896 22.62 24.43 9.77
N MET A 897 21.39 24.75 10.15
CA MET A 897 20.24 23.99 9.68
C MET A 897 19.81 24.45 8.29
N MET A 898 20.11 23.64 7.27
CA MET A 898 19.83 23.97 5.87
C MET A 898 18.36 23.77 5.51
N GLN A 899 17.75 22.69 6.00
CA GLN A 899 16.37 22.34 5.69
C GLN A 899 15.69 21.74 6.90
N GLN A 900 14.44 22.15 7.12
CA GLN A 900 13.52 21.46 8.01
C GLN A 900 12.10 21.61 7.49
N TYR A 901 11.35 20.50 7.41
CA TYR A 901 9.96 20.47 6.97
C TYR A 901 9.22 19.19 7.39
N PRO A 902 7.89 19.22 7.57
CA PRO A 902 7.12 17.99 7.78
C PRO A 902 7.14 17.07 6.55
N VAL A 903 7.33 15.77 6.76
CA VAL A 903 7.51 14.80 5.67
C VAL A 903 6.17 14.31 5.16
N ALA A 904 5.78 14.71 3.96
CA ALA A 904 4.58 14.20 3.29
C ALA A 904 4.82 12.86 2.57
N ASP A 905 6.06 12.57 2.20
CA ASP A 905 6.39 11.44 1.36
C ASP A 905 6.04 10.11 2.02
N GLY A 906 5.32 9.27 1.27
CA GLY A 906 4.84 7.98 1.73
C GLY A 906 3.70 8.05 2.75
N TRP A 907 3.10 9.23 2.99
CA TRP A 907 1.92 9.36 3.84
C TRP A 907 0.68 8.77 3.17
N ASP A 908 -0.07 7.99 3.93
CA ASP A 908 -1.41 7.53 3.60
C ASP A 908 -2.40 8.35 4.42
N ASN A 909 -3.13 9.21 3.72
CA ASN A 909 -4.07 10.16 4.31
C ASN A 909 -5.32 9.47 4.91
N GLU A 910 -5.65 8.27 4.45
CA GLU A 910 -6.80 7.48 4.94
C GLU A 910 -6.45 6.78 6.25
N THR A 911 -5.32 6.08 6.26
CA THR A 911 -4.89 5.35 7.46
C THR A 911 -4.18 6.23 8.48
N LYS A 912 -3.80 7.46 8.08
CA LYS A 912 -2.98 8.41 8.85
C LYS A 912 -1.68 7.75 9.31
N THR A 913 -1.03 7.04 8.38
CA THR A 913 0.23 6.35 8.62
C THR A 913 1.16 6.46 7.42
N TYR A 914 2.45 6.20 7.64
CA TYR A 914 3.41 6.13 6.53
C TYR A 914 3.51 4.70 5.98
N THR A 915 3.39 4.58 4.67
CA THR A 915 3.60 3.35 3.90
C THR A 915 5.04 2.83 4.04
N ASN A 916 6.01 3.74 4.15
CA ASN A 916 7.39 3.43 4.53
C ASN A 916 7.55 3.52 6.06
N GLY A 917 7.40 2.37 6.72
CA GLY A 917 7.47 2.24 8.18
C GLY A 917 8.82 2.62 8.80
N ASN A 918 9.90 2.66 8.00
CA ASN A 918 11.26 3.05 8.39
C ASN A 918 12.04 3.55 7.14
N PRO A 919 12.03 4.85 6.77
CA PRO A 919 13.09 5.39 5.93
C PRO A 919 14.44 5.12 6.62
N GLY A 920 15.50 4.84 5.86
CA GLY A 920 16.79 4.37 6.39
C GLY A 920 17.42 5.25 7.49
N ASN A 921 17.00 6.52 7.58
CA ASN A 921 17.49 7.53 8.54
C ASN A 921 16.43 7.91 9.60
N MET A 922 15.42 7.05 9.85
CA MET A 922 14.42 7.30 10.88
C MET A 922 14.98 7.04 12.28
N ILE A 923 14.77 8.00 13.17
CA ILE A 923 15.10 7.86 14.60
C ILE A 923 13.79 7.94 15.41
N PRO A 924 13.39 6.83 16.10
CA PRO A 924 12.15 6.75 16.88
C PRO A 924 12.08 7.59 18.15
#